data_AF-A0A1M5VKJ3-F1
#
_entry.id   AF-A0A1M5VKJ3-F1
#
_cell.length_a   1.000
_cell.length_b   1.000
_cell.length_c   1.000
_cell.angle_alpha   90.00
_cell.angle_beta   90.00
_cell.angle_gamma   90.00
#
_symmetry.space_group_name_H-M   'P 1'
#
loop_
_entity.id
_entity.type
_entity.pdbx_description
1 polymer ?
#
loop_
_entity_poly.entity_id
_entity_poly.type
_entity_poly.pdbx_seq_one_letter_code
_entity_poly.pdbx_strand_id
1 'polypeptide(L)'
;MNNYRSITKEEIDQLIQQRCQSDEWDKLYIKPTTDLSKITSVTFSGENYLGSIEGSRTFYGGIVKQNSIKNVHLHNCRIGDNAFINNVKSYIANYHIGDNVLIDNVDIIAVDGACSFGNGVTVDVINEGGGRDILIFNQLSAQIAYLLALYRHKTVLVDELKRMIEEYTKSITSTVGYIGNDVKILNANTIKGVCIGDGAYINSASKLINGSINSTSESQVYVGTGVMATNFIISSDSKVDNSSVLTNCFIGQGCLIDKHYSIEHSIFFANCQGFNGEACSIFAGPYTVTHHKSTLLIAGLFSFMNAGSGSNQSNHMYKLGPIHQGIMERGAKTTSDSYVLWPSKIGPFTLVMGRHYQHVDSSDFPFSYLIEDKNKSYLIPGANLKSVGTVRDAQKWPKRDNRHQKNRMDIINFNLLSPYTIHKVSEGLKYLNTILELSGDKLEEYNYKDMVVKKSSLHNGIKMYNIVINKFLGNSIISRVEDKNIKTIDELRKILKPTSSIGKGKWIDVSGLLCPISALNLFVDKVEKLEVKTIEDVIDELNQINNHYYEYEWNWAVELIESFYKIKIEEITQEDFINIVNDWRKSVVDLDKMLYKDASKEFDLHSYVGFGADGDEKEKLADFKSVRGAFESNSTVLEILSHIDRKEKLGAKIIAQIKEIKG
;
A
#
# COMPACT_ATOMS: atom_id res chain seq x y z
N MET A 1 -13.91 -22.89 -29.52
CA MET A 1 -15.27 -23.29 -29.09
C MET A 1 -15.58 -24.70 -29.60
N ASN A 2 -14.73 -25.69 -29.31
CA ASN A 2 -14.81 -26.99 -30.00
C ASN A 2 -15.25 -28.10 -29.03
N ASN A 3 -16.29 -28.85 -29.46
CA ASN A 3 -16.84 -30.10 -28.93
C ASN A 3 -17.83 -30.06 -27.75
N TYR A 4 -18.91 -29.29 -27.85
CA TYR A 4 -20.15 -29.60 -27.11
C TYR A 4 -21.20 -30.16 -28.07
N ARG A 5 -22.00 -31.13 -27.62
CA ARG A 5 -23.13 -31.70 -28.36
C ARG A 5 -24.36 -31.82 -27.46
N SER A 6 -25.54 -31.88 -28.07
CA SER A 6 -26.76 -32.26 -27.37
C SER A 6 -26.67 -33.71 -26.89
N ILE A 7 -27.37 -34.00 -25.79
CA ILE A 7 -27.52 -35.34 -25.24
C ILE A 7 -28.43 -36.22 -26.11
N THR A 8 -28.17 -37.54 -26.14
CA THR A 8 -29.03 -38.51 -26.83
C THR A 8 -30.19 -38.96 -25.94
N LYS A 9 -31.13 -39.72 -26.51
CA LYS A 9 -32.29 -40.24 -25.78
C LYS A 9 -31.89 -41.23 -24.68
N GLU A 10 -30.91 -42.08 -24.97
CA GLU A 10 -30.35 -43.05 -24.01
C GLU A 10 -29.66 -42.33 -22.85
N GLU A 11 -28.98 -41.22 -23.13
CA GLU A 11 -28.33 -40.38 -22.12
C GLU A 11 -29.33 -39.65 -21.23
N ILE A 12 -30.44 -39.18 -21.80
CA ILE A 12 -31.56 -38.62 -21.03
C ILE A 12 -32.12 -39.68 -20.07
N ASP A 13 -32.40 -40.89 -20.56
CA ASP A 13 -32.93 -41.98 -19.73
C ASP A 13 -31.97 -42.34 -18.59
N GLN A 14 -30.66 -42.35 -18.85
CA GLN A 14 -29.64 -42.55 -17.82
C GLN A 14 -29.71 -41.44 -16.75
N LEU A 15 -29.75 -40.17 -17.16
CA LEU A 15 -29.81 -39.02 -16.23
C LEU A 15 -31.08 -39.05 -15.37
N ILE A 16 -32.23 -39.43 -15.94
CA ILE A 16 -33.49 -39.59 -15.21
C ILE A 16 -33.38 -40.69 -14.14
N GLN A 17 -32.77 -41.84 -14.47
CA GLN A 17 -32.51 -42.91 -13.49
C GLN A 17 -31.59 -42.45 -12.34
N GLN A 18 -30.68 -41.53 -12.64
CA GLN A 18 -29.81 -40.88 -11.66
C GLN A 18 -30.50 -39.73 -10.89
N ARG A 19 -31.83 -39.62 -10.97
CA ARG A 19 -32.68 -38.59 -10.34
C ARG A 19 -32.41 -37.17 -10.83
N CYS A 20 -31.86 -37.02 -12.04
CA CYS A 20 -31.74 -35.70 -12.66
C CYS A 20 -33.07 -35.28 -13.29
N GLN A 21 -33.29 -33.97 -13.36
CA GLN A 21 -34.48 -33.34 -13.94
C GLN A 21 -34.04 -32.22 -14.88
N SER A 22 -34.81 -31.96 -15.92
CA SER A 22 -34.60 -30.80 -16.77
C SER A 22 -35.94 -30.24 -17.25
N ASP A 23 -36.04 -28.92 -17.31
CA ASP A 23 -37.18 -28.25 -17.95
C ASP A 23 -37.20 -28.53 -19.47
N GLU A 24 -36.02 -28.55 -20.10
CA GLU A 24 -35.80 -28.65 -21.54
C GLU A 24 -34.46 -29.36 -21.81
N TRP A 25 -34.48 -30.68 -22.01
CA TRP A 25 -33.27 -31.52 -22.19
C TRP A 25 -32.44 -31.14 -23.43
N ASP A 26 -33.05 -30.55 -24.45
CA ASP A 26 -32.40 -30.04 -25.66
C ASP A 26 -31.47 -28.84 -25.39
N LYS A 27 -31.61 -28.20 -24.23
CA LYS A 27 -30.74 -27.11 -23.75
C LYS A 27 -29.58 -27.59 -22.86
N LEU A 28 -29.40 -28.91 -22.71
CA LEU A 28 -28.24 -29.50 -22.03
C LEU A 28 -27.21 -29.99 -23.05
N TYR A 29 -26.01 -29.40 -22.96
CA TYR A 29 -24.88 -29.69 -23.84
C TYR A 29 -23.71 -30.31 -23.06
N ILE A 30 -23.13 -31.38 -23.61
CA ILE A 30 -22.02 -32.11 -22.98
C ILE A 30 -20.83 -32.27 -23.93
N LYS A 31 -19.62 -32.47 -23.39
CA LYS A 31 -18.48 -32.92 -24.20
C LYS A 31 -18.64 -34.41 -24.55
N PRO A 32 -18.08 -34.90 -25.66
CA PRO A 32 -18.06 -36.34 -25.97
C PRO A 32 -17.42 -37.21 -24.88
N THR A 33 -16.54 -36.63 -24.05
CA THR A 33 -15.84 -37.27 -22.94
C THR A 33 -16.54 -37.10 -21.58
N THR A 34 -17.72 -36.48 -21.53
CA THR A 34 -18.44 -36.29 -20.26
C THR A 34 -18.99 -37.63 -19.76
N ASP A 35 -18.49 -38.09 -18.62
CA ASP A 35 -18.98 -39.28 -17.93
C ASP A 35 -20.26 -38.98 -17.14
N LEU A 36 -21.42 -39.31 -17.73
CA LEU A 36 -22.73 -39.08 -17.12
C LEU A 36 -22.94 -39.87 -15.82
N SER A 37 -22.18 -40.95 -15.57
CA SER A 37 -22.27 -41.72 -14.31
C SER A 37 -21.96 -40.87 -13.07
N LYS A 38 -21.25 -39.75 -13.25
CA LYS A 38 -20.83 -38.81 -12.21
C LYS A 38 -21.80 -37.65 -11.97
N ILE A 39 -22.92 -37.61 -12.70
CA ILE A 39 -23.99 -36.64 -12.55
C ILE A 39 -25.15 -37.31 -11.81
N THR A 40 -25.61 -36.77 -10.69
CA THR A 40 -26.67 -37.42 -9.89
C THR A 40 -27.50 -36.40 -9.12
N SER A 41 -28.83 -36.53 -9.14
CA SER A 41 -29.75 -35.61 -8.47
C SER A 41 -29.53 -34.14 -8.87
N VAL A 42 -29.39 -33.87 -10.16
CA VAL A 42 -29.17 -32.52 -10.70
C VAL A 42 -30.42 -32.02 -11.40
N THR A 43 -30.85 -30.79 -11.09
CA THR A 43 -31.92 -30.10 -11.82
C THR A 43 -31.31 -29.10 -12.79
N PHE A 44 -31.67 -29.19 -14.06
CA PHE A 44 -31.22 -28.30 -15.12
C PHE A 44 -32.37 -27.39 -15.59
N SER A 45 -32.10 -26.10 -15.68
CA SER A 45 -33.02 -25.12 -16.24
C SER A 45 -32.27 -24.14 -17.13
N GLY A 46 -32.88 -23.69 -18.24
CA GLY A 46 -32.18 -22.87 -19.23
C GLY A 46 -30.99 -23.59 -19.90
N GLU A 47 -30.04 -22.83 -20.44
CA GLU A 47 -28.93 -23.38 -21.24
C GLU A 47 -27.75 -23.83 -20.38
N ASN A 48 -27.43 -25.12 -20.37
CA ASN A 48 -26.36 -25.67 -19.54
C ASN A 48 -25.31 -26.41 -20.36
N TYR A 49 -24.04 -26.21 -20.03
CA TYR A 49 -22.89 -26.83 -20.70
C TYR A 49 -22.00 -27.52 -19.67
N LEU A 50 -21.69 -28.81 -19.88
CA LEU A 50 -20.89 -29.61 -18.95
C LEU A 50 -19.60 -30.14 -19.60
N GLY A 51 -18.45 -29.87 -18.97
CA GLY A 51 -17.15 -30.40 -19.36
C GLY A 51 -16.98 -31.90 -19.05
N SER A 52 -15.76 -32.41 -19.20
CA SER A 52 -15.41 -33.76 -18.75
C SER A 52 -15.40 -33.80 -17.22
N ILE A 53 -15.66 -34.97 -16.63
CA ILE A 53 -15.63 -35.14 -15.18
C ILE A 53 -14.70 -36.29 -14.85
N GLU A 54 -13.44 -36.00 -14.55
CA GLU A 54 -12.42 -36.99 -14.22
C GLU A 54 -11.66 -36.62 -12.94
N GLY A 55 -10.95 -37.58 -12.36
CA GLY A 55 -10.12 -37.37 -11.16
C GLY A 55 -10.89 -37.34 -9.83
N SER A 56 -10.13 -37.08 -8.76
CA SER A 56 -10.59 -37.11 -7.37
C SER A 56 -9.94 -36.02 -6.55
N ARG A 57 -10.53 -35.71 -5.39
CA ARG A 57 -10.03 -34.70 -4.44
C ARG A 57 -9.98 -35.26 -3.03
N THR A 58 -9.01 -34.78 -2.27
CA THR A 58 -8.83 -35.13 -0.86
C THR A 58 -9.34 -34.00 0.02
N PHE A 59 -10.22 -34.33 0.96
CA PHE A 59 -10.81 -33.44 1.94
C PHE A 59 -10.15 -33.67 3.32
N TYR A 60 -10.52 -32.85 4.30
CA TYR A 60 -10.08 -33.01 5.69
C TYR A 60 -10.29 -34.44 6.19
N GLY A 61 -9.36 -34.93 7.00
CA GLY A 61 -9.35 -36.32 7.47
C GLY A 61 -8.90 -37.35 6.42
N GLY A 62 -8.37 -36.91 5.27
CA GLY A 62 -7.89 -37.81 4.22
C GLY A 62 -9.00 -38.43 3.38
N ILE A 63 -10.23 -37.90 3.46
CA ILE A 63 -11.38 -38.42 2.71
C ILE A 63 -11.18 -38.11 1.23
N VAL A 64 -11.09 -39.15 0.40
CA VAL A 64 -11.02 -39.00 -1.06
C VAL A 64 -12.41 -39.12 -1.67
N LYS A 65 -12.83 -38.10 -2.43
CA LYS A 65 -14.07 -38.13 -3.22
C LYS A 65 -13.76 -37.97 -4.70
N GLN A 66 -14.48 -38.69 -5.55
CA GLN A 66 -14.40 -38.52 -7.00
C GLN A 66 -15.03 -37.19 -7.42
N ASN A 67 -14.46 -36.54 -8.44
CA ASN A 67 -15.08 -35.39 -9.08
C ASN A 67 -16.47 -35.78 -9.60
N SER A 68 -17.45 -34.94 -9.32
CA SER A 68 -18.86 -35.20 -9.65
C SER A 68 -19.69 -33.92 -9.54
N ILE A 69 -20.82 -33.91 -10.24
CA ILE A 69 -21.84 -32.86 -10.13
C ILE A 69 -23.08 -33.51 -9.49
N LYS A 70 -23.31 -33.21 -8.22
CA LYS A 70 -24.30 -33.93 -7.40
C LYS A 70 -25.13 -33.00 -6.53
N ASN A 71 -26.43 -33.28 -6.43
CA ASN A 71 -27.37 -32.56 -5.57
C ASN A 71 -27.27 -31.03 -5.77
N VAL A 72 -27.59 -30.56 -6.98
CA VAL A 72 -27.49 -29.13 -7.36
C VAL A 72 -28.57 -28.76 -8.38
N HIS A 73 -29.10 -27.54 -8.29
CA HIS A 73 -29.87 -26.91 -9.37
C HIS A 73 -28.96 -25.96 -10.15
N LEU A 74 -28.80 -26.21 -11.45
CA LEU A 74 -28.06 -25.38 -12.39
C LEU A 74 -29.03 -24.62 -13.31
N HIS A 75 -28.81 -23.31 -13.43
CA HIS A 75 -29.55 -22.42 -14.32
C HIS A 75 -28.60 -21.59 -15.18
N ASN A 76 -28.65 -21.72 -16.52
CA ASN A 76 -27.79 -20.97 -17.43
C ASN A 76 -26.28 -21.06 -17.08
N CYS A 77 -25.78 -22.27 -16.84
CA CYS A 77 -24.42 -22.49 -16.37
C CYS A 77 -23.53 -23.13 -17.45
N ARG A 78 -22.30 -22.64 -17.57
CA ARG A 78 -21.24 -23.31 -18.34
C ARG A 78 -20.14 -23.78 -17.40
N ILE A 79 -19.94 -25.09 -17.30
CA ILE A 79 -19.00 -25.72 -16.39
C ILE A 79 -17.85 -26.34 -17.20
N GLY A 80 -16.63 -25.99 -16.82
CA GLY A 80 -15.39 -26.52 -17.36
C GLY A 80 -15.11 -27.97 -16.96
N ASP A 81 -13.90 -28.43 -17.26
CA ASP A 81 -13.48 -29.81 -17.03
C ASP A 81 -13.14 -30.07 -15.55
N ASN A 82 -13.39 -31.29 -15.09
CA ASN A 82 -13.01 -31.83 -13.77
C ASN A 82 -13.58 -31.06 -12.57
N ALA A 83 -14.76 -30.48 -12.73
CA ALA A 83 -15.48 -29.82 -11.66
C ALA A 83 -15.89 -30.82 -10.54
N PHE A 84 -15.78 -30.38 -9.29
CA PHE A 84 -16.42 -31.00 -8.14
C PHE A 84 -17.50 -30.03 -7.65
N ILE A 85 -18.77 -30.29 -7.93
CA ILE A 85 -19.89 -29.46 -7.49
C ILE A 85 -20.85 -30.36 -6.72
N ASN A 86 -20.94 -30.16 -5.40
CA ASN A 86 -21.69 -31.07 -4.55
C ASN A 86 -22.53 -30.33 -3.50
N ASN A 87 -23.76 -30.83 -3.30
CA ASN A 87 -24.68 -30.42 -2.25
C ASN A 87 -25.00 -28.91 -2.23
N VAL A 88 -25.21 -28.31 -3.39
CA VAL A 88 -25.74 -26.94 -3.47
C VAL A 88 -27.25 -27.03 -3.20
N LYS A 89 -27.68 -26.63 -1.99
CA LYS A 89 -29.07 -26.85 -1.53
C LYS A 89 -30.11 -26.06 -2.33
N SER A 90 -29.79 -24.82 -2.67
CA SER A 90 -30.58 -23.97 -3.56
C SER A 90 -30.06 -24.10 -5.00
N TYR A 91 -29.48 -23.04 -5.60
CA TYR A 91 -29.06 -23.08 -7.00
C TYR A 91 -27.76 -22.32 -7.30
N ILE A 92 -27.19 -22.64 -8.46
CA ILE A 92 -26.20 -21.81 -9.17
C ILE A 92 -26.85 -21.28 -10.44
N ALA A 93 -26.85 -19.96 -10.65
CA ALA A 93 -27.50 -19.33 -11.79
C ALA A 93 -26.63 -18.29 -12.52
N ASN A 94 -26.60 -18.36 -13.85
CA ASN A 94 -25.97 -17.39 -14.74
C ASN A 94 -24.45 -17.24 -14.50
N TYR A 95 -23.72 -18.35 -14.62
CA TYR A 95 -22.26 -18.37 -14.41
C TYR A 95 -21.49 -19.17 -15.47
N HIS A 96 -20.32 -18.65 -15.80
CA HIS A 96 -19.22 -19.42 -16.39
C HIS A 96 -18.29 -19.89 -15.27
N ILE A 97 -18.08 -21.19 -15.19
CA ILE A 97 -17.28 -21.88 -14.18
C ILE A 97 -16.13 -22.59 -14.91
N GLY A 98 -14.90 -22.25 -14.57
CA GLY A 98 -13.68 -22.76 -15.18
C GLY A 98 -13.38 -24.22 -14.86
N ASP A 99 -12.17 -24.63 -15.24
CA ASP A 99 -11.67 -25.99 -15.04
C ASP A 99 -11.20 -26.21 -13.62
N ASN A 100 -11.25 -27.47 -13.16
CA ASN A 100 -10.78 -27.92 -11.85
C ASN A 100 -11.40 -27.18 -10.65
N VAL A 101 -12.57 -26.58 -10.82
CA VAL A 101 -13.27 -25.87 -9.74
C VAL A 101 -13.84 -26.85 -8.70
N LEU A 102 -13.74 -26.46 -7.44
CA LEU A 102 -14.37 -27.14 -6.31
C LEU A 102 -15.43 -26.22 -5.70
N ILE A 103 -16.69 -26.64 -5.70
CA ILE A 103 -17.81 -26.02 -5.00
C ILE A 103 -18.46 -27.08 -4.09
N ASP A 104 -18.42 -26.90 -2.77
CA ASP A 104 -19.03 -27.83 -1.79
C ASP A 104 -19.87 -27.03 -0.77
N ASN A 105 -21.15 -27.40 -0.67
CA ASN A 105 -22.20 -26.93 0.27
C ASN A 105 -22.50 -25.41 0.35
N VAL A 106 -22.78 -24.79 -0.80
CA VAL A 106 -23.22 -23.39 -0.91
C VAL A 106 -24.76 -23.28 -1.00
N ASP A 107 -25.37 -22.20 -0.47
CA ASP A 107 -26.83 -21.94 -0.56
C ASP A 107 -27.21 -20.55 -1.16
N ILE A 108 -26.43 -20.09 -2.15
CA ILE A 108 -26.83 -19.54 -3.47
C ILE A 108 -25.58 -18.87 -4.07
N ILE A 109 -25.30 -19.13 -5.36
CA ILE A 109 -24.44 -18.30 -6.19
C ILE A 109 -25.21 -17.89 -7.43
N ALA A 110 -25.45 -16.60 -7.65
CA ALA A 110 -26.30 -16.15 -8.76
C ALA A 110 -25.89 -14.77 -9.27
N VAL A 111 -26.02 -14.56 -10.58
CA VAL A 111 -26.15 -13.21 -11.15
C VAL A 111 -27.64 -12.98 -11.46
N ASP A 112 -28.14 -11.81 -11.09
CA ASP A 112 -29.54 -11.43 -11.28
C ASP A 112 -29.58 -10.06 -11.95
N GLY A 113 -29.84 -10.07 -13.25
CA GLY A 113 -29.74 -8.90 -14.11
C GLY A 113 -28.30 -8.48 -14.40
N ALA A 114 -28.15 -7.32 -15.05
CA ALA A 114 -26.86 -6.77 -15.40
C ALA A 114 -26.11 -6.31 -14.13
N CYS A 115 -24.86 -6.76 -13.97
CA CYS A 115 -24.01 -6.46 -12.83
C CYS A 115 -22.59 -6.12 -13.31
N SER A 116 -21.94 -5.15 -12.66
CA SER A 116 -20.54 -4.78 -12.92
C SER A 116 -19.58 -5.31 -11.85
N PHE A 117 -20.04 -6.22 -10.99
CA PHE A 117 -19.20 -6.94 -10.03
C PHE A 117 -18.38 -5.99 -9.13
N GLY A 118 -19.04 -4.97 -8.58
CA GLY A 118 -18.43 -3.94 -7.73
C GLY A 118 -17.69 -2.83 -8.48
N ASN A 119 -17.43 -2.97 -9.78
CA ASN A 119 -16.77 -1.92 -10.58
C ASN A 119 -17.73 -0.76 -10.86
N GLY A 120 -17.21 0.46 -10.78
CA GLY A 120 -17.98 1.70 -10.91
C GLY A 120 -18.78 2.05 -9.65
N VAL A 121 -18.60 1.33 -8.54
CA VAL A 121 -19.17 1.73 -7.24
C VAL A 121 -18.46 2.98 -6.76
N THR A 122 -19.24 3.97 -6.33
CA THR A 122 -18.74 5.18 -5.69
C THR A 122 -18.43 4.93 -4.21
N VAL A 123 -17.25 5.38 -3.76
CA VAL A 123 -16.78 5.26 -2.38
C VAL A 123 -16.37 6.64 -1.84
N ASP A 124 -17.03 7.10 -0.78
CA ASP A 124 -16.77 8.37 -0.09
C ASP A 124 -15.54 8.29 0.83
N VAL A 125 -14.36 8.45 0.25
CA VAL A 125 -13.09 8.39 1.01
C VAL A 125 -12.72 9.75 1.61
N ILE A 126 -11.87 9.76 2.64
CA ILE A 126 -11.24 10.93 3.29
C ILE A 126 -12.23 11.83 4.06
N ASN A 127 -13.47 11.99 3.60
CA ASN A 127 -14.47 12.86 4.19
C ASN A 127 -15.83 12.14 4.24
N GLU A 128 -16.34 11.89 5.44
CA GLU A 128 -17.66 11.27 5.66
C GLU A 128 -18.81 12.12 5.10
N GLY A 129 -18.64 13.44 5.00
CA GLY A 129 -19.60 14.32 4.35
C GLY A 129 -19.60 14.24 2.82
N GLY A 130 -18.77 13.39 2.21
CA GLY A 130 -18.62 13.24 0.76
C GLY A 130 -17.74 14.30 0.10
N GLY A 131 -17.84 14.40 -1.24
CA GLY A 131 -17.10 15.37 -2.05
C GLY A 131 -15.66 14.96 -2.41
N ARG A 132 -15.19 13.85 -1.85
CA ARG A 132 -13.91 13.19 -2.12
C ARG A 132 -14.11 11.79 -2.70
N ASP A 133 -15.32 11.52 -3.20
CA ASP A 133 -15.74 10.25 -3.77
C ASP A 133 -14.86 9.79 -4.94
N ILE A 134 -14.63 8.48 -5.00
CA ILE A 134 -13.95 7.84 -6.13
C ILE A 134 -14.74 6.62 -6.64
N LEU A 135 -14.51 6.24 -7.90
CA LEU A 135 -15.05 5.01 -8.48
C LEU A 135 -14.05 3.87 -8.28
N ILE A 136 -14.47 2.77 -7.64
CA ILE A 136 -13.63 1.57 -7.53
C ILE A 136 -13.73 0.71 -8.78
N PHE A 137 -12.62 0.16 -9.23
CA PHE A 137 -12.56 -0.76 -10.38
C PHE A 137 -11.32 -1.66 -10.29
N ASN A 138 -11.28 -2.72 -11.10
CA ASN A 138 -10.28 -3.79 -10.95
C ASN A 138 -8.81 -3.34 -11.10
N GLN A 139 -8.55 -2.28 -11.87
CA GLN A 139 -7.19 -1.76 -12.09
C GLN A 139 -6.91 -0.47 -11.29
N LEU A 140 -7.69 -0.19 -10.24
CA LEU A 140 -7.51 1.01 -9.42
C LEU A 140 -6.15 0.97 -8.69
N SER A 141 -5.25 1.86 -9.08
CA SER A 141 -4.00 2.11 -8.36
C SER A 141 -4.15 3.24 -7.34
N ALA A 142 -3.26 3.25 -6.35
CA ALA A 142 -3.14 4.31 -5.35
C ALA A 142 -2.97 5.70 -5.98
N GLN A 143 -2.29 5.77 -7.13
CA GLN A 143 -2.07 7.01 -7.86
C GLN A 143 -3.35 7.54 -8.50
N ILE A 144 -4.10 6.68 -9.20
CA ILE A 144 -5.37 7.06 -9.85
C ILE A 144 -6.37 7.52 -8.77
N ALA A 145 -6.49 6.77 -7.67
CA ALA A 145 -7.34 7.13 -6.56
C ALA A 145 -6.94 8.47 -5.92
N TYR A 146 -5.63 8.72 -5.75
CA TYR A 146 -5.13 9.97 -5.18
C TYR A 146 -5.52 11.17 -6.05
N LEU A 147 -5.42 11.05 -7.38
CA LEU A 147 -5.84 12.09 -8.32
C LEU A 147 -7.36 12.32 -8.24
N LEU A 148 -8.16 11.25 -8.32
CA LEU A 148 -9.63 11.34 -8.20
C LEU A 148 -10.07 12.02 -6.90
N ALA A 149 -9.46 11.65 -5.77
CA ALA A 149 -9.85 12.16 -4.46
C ALA A 149 -9.30 13.57 -4.18
N LEU A 150 -8.03 13.86 -4.51
CA LEU A 150 -7.37 15.10 -4.07
C LEU A 150 -7.30 16.20 -5.12
N TYR A 151 -7.37 15.86 -6.42
CA TYR A 151 -7.29 16.83 -7.52
C TYR A 151 -8.68 17.30 -7.99
N ARG A 152 -9.68 17.34 -7.09
CA ARG A 152 -11.05 17.78 -7.40
C ARG A 152 -11.17 19.19 -8.02
N HIS A 153 -10.14 20.02 -7.88
CA HIS A 153 -10.05 21.33 -8.51
C HIS A 153 -9.69 21.27 -10.02
N LYS A 154 -9.19 20.13 -10.49
CA LYS A 154 -8.93 19.82 -11.90
C LYS A 154 -10.11 19.02 -12.46
N THR A 155 -11.20 19.72 -12.77
CA THR A 155 -12.46 19.08 -13.16
C THR A 155 -12.31 18.22 -14.41
N VAL A 156 -11.63 18.73 -15.45
CA VAL A 156 -11.41 17.99 -16.70
C VAL A 156 -10.64 16.69 -16.46
N LEU A 157 -9.56 16.74 -15.67
CA LEU A 157 -8.81 15.54 -15.27
C LEU A 157 -9.72 14.52 -14.58
N VAL A 158 -10.49 14.95 -13.57
CA VAL A 158 -11.34 14.05 -12.78
C VAL A 158 -12.47 13.47 -13.63
N ASP A 159 -13.09 14.29 -14.48
CA ASP A 159 -14.19 13.88 -15.36
C ASP A 159 -13.70 12.87 -16.41
N GLU A 160 -12.52 13.09 -17.01
CA GLU A 160 -11.94 12.14 -17.97
C GLU A 160 -11.53 10.82 -17.31
N LEU A 161 -10.91 10.87 -16.12
CA LEU A 161 -10.61 9.64 -15.37
C LEU A 161 -11.90 8.88 -15.02
N LYS A 162 -12.96 9.58 -14.58
CA LYS A 162 -14.27 8.97 -14.32
C LYS A 162 -14.87 8.36 -15.59
N ARG A 163 -14.83 9.07 -16.73
CA ARG A 163 -15.31 8.57 -18.02
C ARG A 163 -14.60 7.28 -18.43
N MET A 164 -13.27 7.24 -18.33
CA MET A 164 -12.48 6.04 -18.65
C MET A 164 -12.83 4.86 -17.73
N ILE A 165 -13.03 5.11 -16.43
CA ILE A 165 -13.47 4.08 -15.48
C ILE A 165 -14.89 3.58 -15.80
N GLU A 166 -15.81 4.49 -16.17
CA GLU A 166 -17.16 4.12 -16.59
C GLU A 166 -17.17 3.31 -17.88
N GLU A 167 -16.31 3.62 -18.85
CA GLU A 167 -16.15 2.82 -20.07
C GLU A 167 -15.63 1.43 -19.78
N TYR A 168 -14.58 1.32 -18.94
CA TYR A 168 -14.11 0.04 -18.43
C TYR A 168 -15.24 -0.73 -17.72
N THR A 169 -16.00 -0.06 -16.83
CA THR A 169 -17.10 -0.67 -16.09
C THR A 169 -18.19 -1.21 -17.03
N LYS A 170 -18.61 -0.43 -18.04
CA LYS A 170 -19.58 -0.86 -19.05
C LYS A 170 -19.06 -2.06 -19.85
N SER A 171 -17.76 -2.10 -20.14
CA SER A 171 -17.16 -3.19 -20.92
C SER A 171 -17.20 -4.55 -20.22
N ILE A 172 -17.25 -4.57 -18.88
CA ILE A 172 -17.32 -5.80 -18.08
C ILE A 172 -18.71 -6.07 -17.49
N THR A 173 -19.66 -5.13 -17.62
CA THR A 173 -21.03 -5.32 -17.16
C THR A 173 -21.64 -6.52 -17.89
N SER A 174 -22.17 -7.46 -17.13
CA SER A 174 -22.68 -8.72 -17.68
C SER A 174 -23.88 -9.21 -16.88
N THR A 175 -24.76 -9.96 -17.54
CA THR A 175 -25.81 -10.76 -16.90
C THR A 175 -25.31 -12.14 -16.47
N VAL A 176 -24.05 -12.47 -16.77
CA VAL A 176 -23.38 -13.74 -16.49
C VAL A 176 -22.09 -13.49 -15.72
N GLY A 177 -21.93 -14.14 -14.57
CA GLY A 177 -20.73 -14.05 -13.74
C GLY A 177 -19.63 -15.03 -14.16
N TYR A 178 -18.44 -14.84 -13.62
CA TYR A 178 -17.27 -15.68 -13.92
C TYR A 178 -16.66 -16.25 -12.63
N ILE A 179 -16.37 -17.55 -12.66
CA ILE A 179 -15.55 -18.29 -11.70
C ILE A 179 -14.40 -18.91 -12.48
N GLY A 180 -13.17 -18.50 -12.17
CA GLY A 180 -11.96 -18.93 -12.84
C GLY A 180 -11.56 -20.39 -12.59
N ASN A 181 -10.42 -20.77 -13.15
CA ASN A 181 -9.84 -22.10 -13.01
C ASN A 181 -9.30 -22.33 -11.60
N ASP A 182 -9.29 -23.58 -11.15
CA ASP A 182 -8.69 -24.00 -9.87
C ASP A 182 -9.26 -23.30 -8.62
N VAL A 183 -10.43 -22.66 -8.74
CA VAL A 183 -11.12 -21.99 -7.63
C VAL A 183 -11.67 -23.03 -6.65
N LYS A 184 -11.60 -22.70 -5.35
CA LYS A 184 -12.18 -23.50 -4.27
C LYS A 184 -13.19 -22.66 -3.49
N ILE A 185 -14.44 -23.09 -3.46
CA ILE A 185 -15.53 -22.50 -2.68
C ILE A 185 -16.06 -23.57 -1.74
N LEU A 186 -15.77 -23.41 -0.44
CA LEU A 186 -16.19 -24.32 0.61
C LEU A 186 -17.16 -23.60 1.57
N ASN A 187 -18.40 -24.09 1.61
CA ASN A 187 -19.52 -23.67 2.46
C ASN A 187 -19.85 -22.16 2.47
N ALA A 188 -20.52 -21.62 1.45
CA ALA A 188 -20.97 -20.21 1.38
C ALA A 188 -22.51 -20.07 1.39
N ASN A 189 -23.09 -19.00 1.92
CA ASN A 189 -24.52 -18.67 1.78
C ASN A 189 -24.71 -17.16 1.96
N THR A 190 -24.35 -16.28 1.02
CA THR A 190 -24.71 -16.27 -0.42
C THR A 190 -23.63 -15.49 -1.19
N ILE A 191 -23.36 -15.80 -2.46
CA ILE A 191 -22.47 -15.02 -3.34
C ILE A 191 -23.29 -14.50 -4.54
N LYS A 192 -23.69 -13.22 -4.57
CA LYS A 192 -24.54 -12.69 -5.66
C LYS A 192 -23.84 -11.57 -6.43
N GLY A 193 -23.72 -11.72 -7.75
CA GLY A 193 -23.05 -10.73 -8.62
C GLY A 193 -21.56 -10.58 -8.31
N VAL A 194 -20.83 -11.70 -8.18
CA VAL A 194 -19.39 -11.69 -7.88
C VAL A 194 -18.57 -12.37 -8.97
N CYS A 195 -17.54 -11.70 -9.46
CA CYS A 195 -16.51 -12.28 -10.32
C CYS A 195 -15.36 -12.82 -9.49
N ILE A 196 -14.95 -14.07 -9.74
CA ILE A 196 -13.93 -14.79 -8.99
C ILE A 196 -12.84 -15.24 -9.95
N GLY A 197 -11.64 -14.67 -9.81
CA GLY A 197 -10.48 -15.01 -10.62
C GLY A 197 -9.85 -16.35 -10.26
N ASP A 198 -8.91 -16.79 -11.10
CA ASP A 198 -8.27 -18.11 -11.01
C ASP A 198 -7.59 -18.34 -9.65
N GLY A 199 -7.65 -19.58 -9.17
CA GLY A 199 -6.98 -20.03 -7.94
C GLY A 199 -7.51 -19.43 -6.63
N ALA A 200 -8.59 -18.64 -6.66
CA ALA A 200 -9.16 -18.05 -5.46
C ALA A 200 -9.60 -19.14 -4.47
N TYR A 201 -9.42 -18.86 -3.17
CA TYR A 201 -9.89 -19.74 -2.11
C TYR A 201 -10.88 -19.03 -1.21
N ILE A 202 -12.15 -19.44 -1.29
CA ILE A 202 -13.25 -18.97 -0.45
C ILE A 202 -13.63 -20.08 0.52
N ASN A 203 -13.44 -19.83 1.82
CA ASN A 203 -13.66 -20.80 2.88
C ASN A 203 -14.57 -20.24 3.97
N SER A 204 -15.81 -20.73 4.00
CA SER A 204 -16.83 -20.38 5.01
C SER A 204 -17.21 -18.89 5.03
N ALA A 205 -17.25 -18.26 3.86
CA ALA A 205 -17.71 -16.87 3.71
C ALA A 205 -19.23 -16.75 3.93
N SER A 206 -19.68 -15.64 4.53
CA SER A 206 -21.08 -15.48 4.94
C SER A 206 -21.93 -14.69 3.95
N LYS A 207 -21.47 -13.59 3.35
CA LYS A 207 -22.25 -12.92 2.28
C LYS A 207 -21.37 -12.04 1.41
N LEU A 208 -21.29 -12.31 0.11
CA LEU A 208 -20.51 -11.49 -0.82
C LEU A 208 -21.41 -11.02 -1.97
N ILE A 209 -21.68 -9.72 -2.05
CA ILE A 209 -22.62 -9.13 -3.00
C ILE A 209 -21.93 -8.04 -3.81
N ASN A 210 -22.13 -8.05 -5.12
CA ASN A 210 -21.65 -7.03 -6.06
C ASN A 210 -20.15 -6.75 -5.88
N GLY A 211 -19.30 -7.69 -6.29
CA GLY A 211 -17.87 -7.52 -6.09
C GLY A 211 -16.96 -8.33 -7.00
N SER A 212 -15.67 -8.01 -6.97
CA SER A 212 -14.64 -8.71 -7.75
C SER A 212 -13.55 -9.25 -6.83
N ILE A 213 -13.20 -10.52 -7.00
CA ILE A 213 -12.06 -11.18 -6.36
C ILE A 213 -11.01 -11.41 -7.45
N ASN A 214 -10.07 -10.46 -7.57
CA ASN A 214 -9.06 -10.43 -8.63
C ASN A 214 -7.88 -11.34 -8.27
N SER A 215 -8.16 -12.65 -8.22
CA SER A 215 -7.20 -13.72 -8.03
C SER A 215 -6.61 -14.17 -9.36
N THR A 216 -5.38 -14.67 -9.34
CA THR A 216 -4.74 -15.36 -10.46
C THR A 216 -4.06 -16.64 -9.99
N SER A 217 -3.67 -17.50 -10.92
CA SER A 217 -2.92 -18.74 -10.62
C SER A 217 -1.58 -18.49 -9.91
N GLU A 218 -0.89 -17.40 -10.24
CA GLU A 218 0.38 -17.00 -9.62
C GLU A 218 0.20 -16.17 -8.34
N SER A 219 -0.97 -15.52 -8.17
CA SER A 219 -1.23 -14.52 -7.12
C SER A 219 -2.65 -14.67 -6.58
N GLN A 220 -2.78 -15.56 -5.60
CA GLN A 220 -4.08 -16.02 -5.12
C GLN A 220 -4.69 -15.07 -4.09
N VAL A 221 -6.02 -15.00 -4.07
CA VAL A 221 -6.80 -14.33 -3.01
C VAL A 221 -7.42 -15.35 -2.08
N TYR A 222 -7.34 -15.09 -0.78
CA TYR A 222 -8.01 -15.87 0.26
C TYR A 222 -9.13 -15.07 0.93
N VAL A 223 -10.35 -15.62 0.91
CA VAL A 223 -11.50 -15.11 1.67
C VAL A 223 -11.94 -16.18 2.65
N GLY A 224 -11.77 -15.90 3.93
CA GLY A 224 -11.96 -16.87 5.00
C GLY A 224 -13.29 -16.76 5.73
N THR A 225 -13.27 -17.23 6.97
CA THR A 225 -14.49 -17.60 7.71
C THR A 225 -15.25 -16.36 8.17
N GLY A 226 -16.56 -16.34 7.95
CA GLY A 226 -17.46 -15.29 8.44
C GLY A 226 -17.35 -13.96 7.70
N VAL A 227 -16.56 -13.87 6.63
CA VAL A 227 -16.39 -12.63 5.88
C VAL A 227 -17.72 -12.20 5.25
N MET A 228 -18.04 -10.92 5.43
CA MET A 228 -19.21 -10.25 4.85
C MET A 228 -18.72 -9.08 4.02
N ALA A 229 -19.05 -9.05 2.73
CA ALA A 229 -18.68 -7.96 1.85
C ALA A 229 -19.82 -7.54 0.91
N THR A 230 -20.01 -6.23 0.75
CA THR A 230 -20.96 -5.63 -0.20
C THR A 230 -20.29 -4.48 -0.94
N ASN A 231 -20.43 -4.44 -2.27
CA ASN A 231 -19.85 -3.40 -3.12
C ASN A 231 -18.33 -3.31 -2.93
N PHE A 232 -17.62 -4.35 -3.37
CA PHE A 232 -16.21 -4.52 -3.01
C PHE A 232 -15.35 -4.98 -4.18
N ILE A 233 -14.06 -4.69 -4.09
CA ILE A 233 -13.03 -5.30 -4.94
C ILE A 233 -11.89 -5.76 -4.02
N ILE A 234 -11.45 -7.02 -4.16
CA ILE A 234 -10.29 -7.58 -3.47
C ILE A 234 -9.25 -7.99 -4.52
N SER A 235 -8.07 -7.40 -4.42
CA SER A 235 -6.96 -7.59 -5.37
C SER A 235 -6.04 -8.74 -4.95
N SER A 236 -5.24 -9.20 -5.92
CA SER A 236 -4.30 -10.32 -5.79
C SER A 236 -3.42 -10.27 -4.55
N ASP A 237 -2.93 -11.43 -4.11
CA ASP A 237 -2.05 -11.61 -2.94
C ASP A 237 -2.67 -11.19 -1.59
N SER A 238 -3.97 -10.87 -1.57
CA SER A 238 -4.66 -10.40 -0.37
C SER A 238 -5.35 -11.53 0.39
N LYS A 239 -5.49 -11.31 1.70
CA LYS A 239 -6.23 -12.19 2.61
C LYS A 239 -7.24 -11.38 3.42
N VAL A 240 -8.50 -11.81 3.37
CA VAL A 240 -9.60 -11.31 4.21
C VAL A 240 -10.16 -12.47 5.03
N ASP A 241 -10.20 -12.39 6.36
CA ASP A 241 -10.53 -13.54 7.22
C ASP A 241 -11.20 -13.14 8.56
N ASN A 242 -11.62 -14.16 9.32
CA ASN A 242 -12.11 -14.10 10.69
C ASN A 242 -13.14 -12.99 10.94
N SER A 243 -14.27 -13.10 10.25
CA SER A 243 -15.46 -12.25 10.42
C SER A 243 -15.18 -10.75 10.20
N SER A 244 -14.27 -10.43 9.27
CA SER A 244 -14.09 -9.07 8.80
C SER A 244 -15.28 -8.62 7.95
N VAL A 245 -15.63 -7.33 8.06
CA VAL A 245 -16.82 -6.73 7.43
C VAL A 245 -16.39 -5.63 6.48
N LEU A 246 -16.82 -5.71 5.23
CA LEU A 246 -16.38 -4.86 4.13
C LEU A 246 -17.59 -4.25 3.41
N THR A 247 -17.72 -2.92 3.41
CA THR A 247 -18.82 -2.22 2.73
C THR A 247 -18.29 -1.05 1.94
N ASN A 248 -18.62 -0.99 0.63
CA ASN A 248 -18.22 0.10 -0.27
C ASN A 248 -16.69 0.32 -0.21
N CYS A 249 -15.91 -0.69 -0.58
CA CYS A 249 -14.47 -0.67 -0.34
C CYS A 249 -13.62 -1.27 -1.46
N PHE A 250 -12.37 -0.83 -1.52
CA PHE A 250 -11.34 -1.43 -2.37
C PHE A 250 -10.21 -1.97 -1.49
N ILE A 251 -9.84 -3.23 -1.69
CA ILE A 251 -8.72 -3.89 -1.04
C ILE A 251 -7.67 -4.20 -2.11
N GLY A 252 -6.57 -3.44 -2.08
CA GLY A 252 -5.44 -3.50 -3.00
C GLY A 252 -4.53 -4.69 -2.74
N GLN A 253 -3.47 -4.82 -3.54
CA GLN A 253 -2.68 -6.06 -3.59
C GLN A 253 -1.90 -6.31 -2.28
N GLY A 254 -1.81 -7.56 -1.84
CA GLY A 254 -1.04 -7.94 -0.65
C GLY A 254 -1.63 -7.50 0.69
N CYS A 255 -2.90 -7.07 0.72
CA CYS A 255 -3.55 -6.61 1.96
C CYS A 255 -3.89 -7.76 2.90
N LEU A 256 -3.84 -7.49 4.21
CA LEU A 256 -4.29 -8.43 5.25
C LEU A 256 -5.39 -7.77 6.10
N ILE A 257 -6.63 -8.24 5.95
CA ILE A 257 -7.78 -7.79 6.74
C ILE A 257 -8.30 -8.97 7.56
N ASP A 258 -8.26 -8.85 8.89
CA ASP A 258 -8.45 -10.02 9.74
C ASP A 258 -8.93 -9.63 11.16
N LYS A 259 -9.35 -10.62 11.95
CA LYS A 259 -9.71 -10.48 13.37
C LYS A 259 -10.79 -9.42 13.60
N HIS A 260 -11.95 -9.58 12.95
CA HIS A 260 -13.12 -8.71 13.09
C HIS A 260 -12.88 -7.25 12.67
N TYR A 261 -11.97 -6.99 11.75
CA TYR A 261 -11.77 -5.62 11.26
C TYR A 261 -12.97 -5.17 10.42
N SER A 262 -13.49 -3.97 10.68
CA SER A 262 -14.59 -3.37 9.92
C SER A 262 -14.09 -2.27 9.00
N ILE A 263 -14.54 -2.30 7.75
CA ILE A 263 -14.19 -1.35 6.70
C ILE A 263 -15.48 -0.82 6.07
N GLU A 264 -15.67 0.48 6.15
CA GLU A 264 -16.80 1.18 5.54
C GLU A 264 -16.31 2.42 4.77
N HIS A 265 -16.79 2.59 3.54
CA HIS A 265 -16.47 3.73 2.68
C HIS A 265 -14.95 3.99 2.52
N SER A 266 -14.15 2.93 2.53
CA SER A 266 -12.70 3.04 2.70
C SER A 266 -11.95 2.23 1.66
N ILE A 267 -10.76 2.73 1.28
CA ILE A 267 -9.90 2.07 0.31
C ILE A 267 -8.53 1.79 0.94
N PHE A 268 -8.03 0.58 0.72
CA PHE A 268 -6.76 0.08 1.23
C PHE A 268 -5.89 -0.30 0.04
N PHE A 269 -4.70 0.29 -0.07
CA PHE A 269 -3.75 0.02 -1.14
C PHE A 269 -2.68 -0.99 -0.72
N ALA A 270 -1.66 -1.17 -1.56
CA ALA A 270 -0.64 -2.20 -1.42
C ALA A 270 -0.14 -2.46 0.00
N ASN A 271 -0.16 -3.73 0.41
CA ASN A 271 0.39 -4.23 1.68
C ASN A 271 -0.17 -3.53 2.94
N CYS A 272 -1.38 -2.97 2.88
CA CYS A 272 -2.05 -2.49 4.08
C CYS A 272 -2.49 -3.64 4.98
N GLN A 273 -2.63 -3.34 6.28
CA GLN A 273 -3.02 -4.33 7.28
C GLN A 273 -4.04 -3.74 8.24
N GLY A 274 -5.19 -4.40 8.33
CA GLY A 274 -6.28 -4.05 9.24
C GLY A 274 -6.62 -5.22 10.16
N PHE A 275 -6.32 -5.08 11.45
CA PHE A 275 -6.71 -6.05 12.46
C PHE A 275 -7.40 -5.37 13.65
N ASN A 276 -8.40 -6.03 14.22
CA ASN A 276 -8.94 -5.68 15.55
C ASN A 276 -9.50 -4.24 15.73
N GLY A 277 -9.98 -3.59 14.69
CA GLY A 277 -10.36 -2.17 14.70
C GLY A 277 -11.30 -1.80 13.56
N GLU A 278 -11.42 -0.51 13.32
CA GLU A 278 -12.37 0.05 12.36
C GLU A 278 -11.71 1.10 11.44
N ALA A 279 -12.15 1.11 10.19
CA ALA A 279 -11.84 2.13 9.20
C ALA A 279 -13.13 2.67 8.56
N CYS A 280 -13.36 3.98 8.69
CA CYS A 280 -14.52 4.66 8.11
C CYS A 280 -14.11 5.86 7.27
N SER A 281 -14.51 5.89 6.00
CA SER A 281 -14.22 6.98 5.06
C SER A 281 -12.73 7.34 4.99
N ILE A 282 -11.84 6.35 4.84
CA ILE A 282 -10.39 6.57 4.76
C ILE A 282 -9.79 6.28 3.39
N PHE A 283 -8.73 7.01 3.08
CA PHE A 283 -7.75 6.65 2.07
C PHE A 283 -6.55 6.04 2.79
N ALA A 284 -6.44 4.71 2.79
CA ALA A 284 -5.27 3.99 3.26
C ALA A 284 -4.32 3.71 2.08
N GLY A 285 -3.39 4.64 1.85
CA GLY A 285 -2.27 4.45 0.94
C GLY A 285 -1.34 3.32 1.39
N PRO A 286 -0.39 2.90 0.53
CA PRO A 286 0.40 1.69 0.76
C PRO A 286 1.01 1.60 2.16
N TYR A 287 1.05 0.40 2.74
CA TYR A 287 1.59 0.11 4.07
C TYR A 287 0.95 0.91 5.23
N THR A 288 -0.34 1.25 5.13
CA THR A 288 -1.12 1.67 6.30
C THR A 288 -1.46 0.45 7.16
N VAL A 289 -1.04 0.46 8.42
CA VAL A 289 -1.05 -0.70 9.31
C VAL A 289 -1.67 -0.37 10.66
N THR A 290 -2.60 -1.23 11.09
CA THR A 290 -3.16 -1.27 12.45
C THR A 290 -3.32 -2.72 12.92
N HIS A 291 -2.80 -3.05 14.10
CA HIS A 291 -2.77 -4.44 14.63
C HIS A 291 -3.64 -4.68 15.87
N HIS A 292 -3.93 -3.63 16.63
CA HIS A 292 -4.39 -3.74 18.01
C HIS A 292 -5.76 -3.09 18.21
N LYS A 293 -6.56 -3.67 19.11
CA LYS A 293 -7.74 -3.00 19.68
C LYS A 293 -7.28 -1.74 20.44
N SER A 294 -8.04 -0.65 20.53
CA SER A 294 -9.31 -0.30 19.88
C SER A 294 -9.04 0.84 18.89
N THR A 295 -8.35 0.53 17.80
CA THR A 295 -7.90 1.55 16.84
C THR A 295 -9.04 1.94 15.89
N LEU A 296 -9.31 3.24 15.78
CA LEU A 296 -10.20 3.84 14.80
C LEU A 296 -9.36 4.68 13.83
N LEU A 297 -9.50 4.41 12.54
CA LEU A 297 -9.05 5.29 11.46
C LEU A 297 -10.28 5.89 10.79
N ILE A 298 -10.41 7.21 10.80
CA ILE A 298 -11.62 7.87 10.31
C ILE A 298 -11.30 9.16 9.54
N ALA A 299 -12.06 9.42 8.48
CA ALA A 299 -12.07 10.67 7.72
C ALA A 299 -10.65 11.23 7.46
N GLY A 300 -9.79 10.44 6.82
CA GLY A 300 -8.41 10.85 6.61
C GLY A 300 -7.65 10.07 5.54
N LEU A 301 -6.53 10.67 5.12
CA LEU A 301 -5.52 10.01 4.30
C LEU A 301 -4.38 9.54 5.18
N PHE A 302 -4.01 8.27 5.03
CA PHE A 302 -2.89 7.63 5.72
C PHE A 302 -1.99 6.96 4.68
N SER A 303 -0.67 7.03 4.86
CA SER A 303 0.26 6.38 3.94
C SER A 303 1.50 5.92 4.70
N PHE A 304 1.92 4.67 4.51
CA PHE A 304 3.01 4.04 5.26
C PHE A 304 2.87 4.19 6.79
N MET A 305 1.63 4.35 7.24
CA MET A 305 1.33 4.72 8.62
C MET A 305 1.36 3.47 9.49
N ASN A 306 1.89 3.61 10.70
CA ASN A 306 1.76 2.60 11.74
C ASN A 306 0.95 3.18 12.91
N ALA A 307 -0.25 2.64 13.11
CA ALA A 307 -1.13 3.05 14.18
C ALA A 307 -0.81 2.30 15.48
N GLY A 308 -0.41 3.03 16.52
CA GLY A 308 -0.29 2.51 17.87
C GLY A 308 -1.64 2.02 18.42
N SER A 309 -1.62 1.13 19.40
CA SER A 309 -2.84 0.59 20.01
C SER A 309 -3.73 1.69 20.59
N GLY A 310 -5.02 1.69 20.25
CA GLY A 310 -5.95 2.71 20.75
C GLY A 310 -5.77 4.08 20.09
N SER A 311 -5.11 4.15 18.94
CA SER A 311 -5.09 5.37 18.15
C SER A 311 -6.49 5.74 17.72
N ASN A 312 -6.86 7.00 17.93
CA ASN A 312 -8.20 7.49 17.66
C ASN A 312 -8.16 8.90 17.06
N GLN A 313 -9.14 9.26 16.24
CA GLN A 313 -9.26 10.58 15.63
C GLN A 313 -10.72 11.02 15.63
N SER A 314 -10.97 12.32 15.48
CA SER A 314 -12.33 12.86 15.43
C SER A 314 -12.44 13.95 14.36
N ASN A 315 -13.39 13.80 13.46
CA ASN A 315 -13.85 14.83 12.52
C ASN A 315 -15.07 15.61 12.98
N HIS A 316 -15.72 15.17 14.05
CA HIS A 316 -16.86 15.89 14.61
C HIS A 316 -16.39 17.12 15.38
N MET A 317 -16.65 18.30 14.84
CA MET A 317 -16.56 19.55 15.60
C MET A 317 -17.95 19.93 16.09
N TYR A 318 -18.04 20.41 17.34
CA TYR A 318 -19.31 20.84 17.94
C TYR A 318 -20.03 21.82 16.99
N LYS A 319 -21.24 21.43 16.53
CA LYS A 319 -22.15 22.14 15.58
C LYS A 319 -21.87 22.04 14.07
N LEU A 320 -20.76 21.47 13.60
CA LEU A 320 -20.43 21.47 12.15
C LEU A 320 -20.56 20.12 11.44
N GLY A 321 -20.98 19.06 12.13
CA GLY A 321 -21.12 17.73 11.53
C GLY A 321 -19.76 17.08 11.15
N PRO A 322 -19.78 15.91 10.48
CA PRO A 322 -18.59 15.13 10.14
C PRO A 322 -17.91 15.60 8.83
N ILE A 323 -17.64 16.90 8.69
CA ILE A 323 -17.11 17.49 7.44
C ILE A 323 -15.60 17.66 7.40
N HIS A 324 -14.91 17.45 8.52
CA HIS A 324 -13.47 17.67 8.63
C HIS A 324 -12.69 16.42 8.23
N GLN A 325 -11.51 16.62 7.66
CA GLN A 325 -10.63 15.53 7.23
C GLN A 325 -9.21 15.73 7.76
N GLY A 326 -8.53 14.63 8.04
CA GLY A 326 -7.12 14.58 8.42
C GLY A 326 -6.21 14.12 7.29
N ILE A 327 -4.93 14.47 7.40
CA ILE A 327 -3.87 13.90 6.56
C ILE A 327 -2.71 13.48 7.45
N MET A 328 -2.37 12.20 7.41
CA MET A 328 -1.14 11.65 7.92
C MET A 328 -0.25 11.27 6.76
N GLU A 329 0.72 12.13 6.45
CA GLU A 329 1.63 11.91 5.33
C GLU A 329 2.53 10.68 5.57
N ARG A 330 3.18 10.23 4.49
CA ARG A 330 4.05 9.04 4.45
C ARG A 330 4.85 8.80 5.73
N GLY A 331 4.67 7.63 6.31
CA GLY A 331 5.52 7.13 7.39
C GLY A 331 5.20 7.75 8.75
N ALA A 332 4.17 8.59 8.86
CA ALA A 332 3.71 9.10 10.13
C ALA A 332 3.23 7.96 11.03
N LYS A 333 3.45 8.10 12.34
CA LYS A 333 3.15 7.06 13.32
C LYS A 333 2.47 7.65 14.52
N THR A 334 1.65 6.86 15.18
CA THR A 334 1.06 7.19 16.47
C THR A 334 1.60 6.23 17.53
N THR A 335 1.84 6.72 18.74
CA THR A 335 2.08 5.86 19.90
C THR A 335 0.75 5.30 20.40
N SER A 336 0.80 4.36 21.35
CA SER A 336 -0.40 3.90 22.05
C SER A 336 -1.17 5.07 22.68
N ASP A 337 -2.51 4.95 22.69
CA ASP A 337 -3.46 5.95 23.21
C ASP A 337 -3.31 7.38 22.62
N SER A 338 -2.87 7.47 21.35
CA SER A 338 -2.80 8.75 20.66
C SER A 338 -4.18 9.22 20.19
N TYR A 339 -4.42 10.52 20.29
CA TYR A 339 -5.63 11.16 19.76
C TYR A 339 -5.27 12.37 18.89
N VAL A 340 -5.94 12.54 17.74
CA VAL A 340 -5.76 13.71 16.87
C VAL A 340 -7.12 14.26 16.43
N LEU A 341 -7.35 15.55 16.66
CA LEU A 341 -8.55 16.25 16.21
C LEU A 341 -8.40 16.73 14.76
N TRP A 342 -9.36 16.39 13.89
CA TRP A 342 -9.43 16.93 12.54
C TRP A 342 -10.10 18.32 12.50
N PRO A 343 -9.71 19.20 11.56
CA PRO A 343 -8.66 18.99 10.56
C PRO A 343 -7.26 19.10 11.16
N SER A 344 -6.37 18.18 10.80
CA SER A 344 -4.94 18.25 11.13
C SER A 344 -4.13 17.65 9.99
N LYS A 345 -2.88 18.12 9.85
CA LYS A 345 -1.96 17.64 8.83
C LYS A 345 -0.61 17.27 9.46
N ILE A 346 -0.32 15.98 9.49
CA ILE A 346 0.88 15.42 10.09
C ILE A 346 1.93 15.16 9.02
N GLY A 347 3.11 15.76 9.20
CA GLY A 347 4.22 15.68 8.25
C GLY A 347 4.83 14.27 8.11
N PRO A 348 5.64 14.04 7.06
CA PRO A 348 6.17 12.73 6.74
C PRO A 348 7.09 12.25 7.85
N PHE A 349 6.97 10.97 8.22
CA PHE A 349 7.76 10.35 9.27
C PHE A 349 7.66 11.06 10.63
N THR A 350 6.57 11.79 10.90
CA THR A 350 6.33 12.37 12.22
C THR A 350 5.78 11.32 13.17
N LEU A 351 6.35 11.22 14.37
CA LEU A 351 5.82 10.42 15.48
C LEU A 351 4.90 11.29 16.33
N VAL A 352 3.64 10.89 16.46
CA VAL A 352 2.62 11.55 17.28
C VAL A 352 2.48 10.82 18.60
N MET A 353 2.56 11.56 19.71
CA MET A 353 2.50 11.03 21.05
C MET A 353 1.55 11.87 21.92
N GLY A 354 0.54 11.21 22.48
CA GLY A 354 -0.46 11.84 23.35
C GLY A 354 -1.68 12.35 22.58
N ARG A 355 -2.43 13.28 23.19
CA ARG A 355 -3.79 13.65 22.75
C ARG A 355 -3.86 15.09 22.26
N HIS A 356 -3.81 15.28 20.95
CA HIS A 356 -3.81 16.59 20.30
C HIS A 356 -5.24 17.07 20.00
N TYR A 357 -5.76 17.97 20.84
CA TYR A 357 -7.08 18.59 20.67
C TYR A 357 -7.08 19.87 19.81
N GLN A 358 -5.93 20.23 19.23
CA GLN A 358 -5.78 21.38 18.33
C GLN A 358 -5.57 20.92 16.88
N HIS A 359 -5.80 21.82 15.94
CA HIS A 359 -5.68 21.58 14.50
C HIS A 359 -4.22 21.72 14.03
N VAL A 360 -3.40 20.76 14.43
CA VAL A 360 -1.95 20.81 14.20
C VAL A 360 -1.59 20.63 12.72
N ASP A 361 -0.65 21.44 12.23
CA ASP A 361 -0.06 21.30 10.89
C ASP A 361 1.47 21.24 10.99
N SER A 362 1.99 20.02 11.08
CA SER A 362 3.44 19.72 11.11
C SER A 362 4.02 19.42 9.73
N SER A 363 3.27 19.68 8.65
CA SER A 363 3.65 19.20 7.31
C SER A 363 4.89 19.87 6.70
N ASP A 364 5.33 21.00 7.27
CA ASP A 364 6.56 21.71 6.91
C ASP A 364 7.81 21.13 7.60
N PHE A 365 7.62 20.31 8.64
CA PHE A 365 8.70 19.78 9.47
C PHE A 365 8.68 18.23 9.45
N PRO A 366 9.25 17.60 8.40
CA PRO A 366 9.32 16.14 8.33
C PRO A 366 10.24 15.57 9.42
N PHE A 367 10.06 14.28 9.70
CA PHE A 367 10.80 13.53 10.71
C PHE A 367 10.72 14.14 12.11
N SER A 368 9.60 14.76 12.46
CA SER A 368 9.42 15.40 13.75
C SER A 368 8.89 14.44 14.82
N TYR A 369 9.03 14.82 16.08
CA TYR A 369 8.13 14.32 17.12
C TYR A 369 7.08 15.40 17.39
N LEU A 370 5.83 14.99 17.50
CA LEU A 370 4.73 15.81 17.96
C LEU A 370 4.27 15.21 19.29
N ILE A 371 4.48 15.94 20.39
CA ILE A 371 4.28 15.44 21.75
C ILE A 371 3.29 16.34 22.46
N GLU A 372 2.23 15.77 22.98
CA GLU A 372 1.33 16.48 23.88
C GLU A 372 1.94 16.56 25.29
N ASP A 373 1.94 17.76 25.86
CA ASP A 373 2.22 17.99 27.27
C ASP A 373 1.37 19.17 27.78
N LYS A 374 0.59 18.93 28.84
CA LYS A 374 -0.30 19.91 29.48
C LYS A 374 -1.22 20.61 28.48
N ASN A 375 -1.87 19.84 27.60
CA ASN A 375 -2.77 20.30 26.53
C ASN A 375 -2.11 21.19 25.46
N LYS A 376 -0.77 21.21 25.38
CA LYS A 376 -0.03 21.88 24.30
C LYS A 376 0.60 20.83 23.39
N SER A 377 0.59 21.11 22.09
CA SER A 377 1.27 20.29 21.09
C SER A 377 2.70 20.79 20.90
N TYR A 378 3.69 20.09 21.41
CA TYR A 378 5.11 20.41 21.20
C TYR A 378 5.65 19.73 19.96
N LEU A 379 6.25 20.53 19.08
CA LEU A 379 6.92 20.05 17.88
C LEU A 379 8.44 20.02 18.11
N ILE A 380 9.05 18.88 17.79
CA ILE A 380 10.49 18.67 17.85
C ILE A 380 11.00 18.33 16.44
N PRO A 381 11.41 19.33 15.64
CA PRO A 381 11.80 19.15 14.25
C PRO A 381 12.99 18.19 14.09
N GLY A 382 12.91 17.27 13.13
CA GLY A 382 14.00 16.35 12.77
C GLY A 382 14.38 15.33 13.85
N ALA A 383 13.62 15.23 14.96
CA ALA A 383 13.91 14.32 16.06
C ALA A 383 13.94 12.84 15.64
N ASN A 384 13.10 12.47 14.67
CA ASN A 384 12.93 11.09 14.22
C ASN A 384 14.02 10.64 13.23
N LEU A 385 14.87 11.55 12.72
CA LEU A 385 15.97 11.22 11.80
C LEU A 385 17.02 10.30 12.43
N LYS A 386 17.20 10.40 13.75
CA LYS A 386 18.15 9.59 14.54
C LYS A 386 17.48 8.37 15.21
N SER A 387 16.26 8.02 14.83
CA SER A 387 15.54 6.88 15.39
C SER A 387 15.86 5.61 14.61
N VAL A 388 16.33 4.58 15.32
CA VAL A 388 16.53 3.23 14.75
C VAL A 388 15.21 2.64 14.27
N GLY A 389 14.10 2.92 14.97
CA GLY A 389 12.77 2.45 14.58
C GLY A 389 12.35 2.95 13.19
N THR A 390 12.68 4.19 12.85
CA THR A 390 12.37 4.78 11.53
C THR A 390 13.18 4.14 10.41
N VAL A 391 14.49 3.94 10.61
CA VAL A 391 15.34 3.22 9.64
C VAL A 391 14.86 1.78 9.47
N ARG A 392 14.57 1.09 10.58
CA ARG A 392 14.10 -0.29 10.58
C ARG A 392 12.79 -0.46 9.81
N ASP A 393 11.85 0.47 9.96
CA ASP A 393 10.59 0.40 9.24
C ASP A 393 10.75 0.67 7.74
N ALA A 394 11.57 1.66 7.37
CA ALA A 394 11.90 1.90 5.96
C ALA A 394 12.52 0.67 5.28
N GLN A 395 13.39 -0.06 5.99
CA GLN A 395 14.01 -1.29 5.49
C GLN A 395 13.05 -2.49 5.45
N LYS A 396 12.01 -2.51 6.30
CA LYS A 396 11.02 -3.60 6.34
C LYS A 396 10.07 -3.55 5.16
N TRP A 397 9.65 -2.38 4.70
CA TRP A 397 8.64 -2.26 3.64
C TRP A 397 8.98 -3.06 2.37
N PRO A 398 10.15 -2.88 1.71
CA PRO A 398 10.48 -3.65 0.52
C PRO A 398 10.63 -5.16 0.81
N LYS A 399 11.08 -5.54 2.02
CA LYS A 399 11.20 -6.95 2.44
C LYS A 399 9.84 -7.60 2.74
N ARG A 400 8.80 -6.80 2.93
CA ARG A 400 7.42 -7.21 3.24
C ARG A 400 6.47 -6.86 2.09
N ASP A 401 6.99 -6.55 0.90
CA ASP A 401 6.16 -6.41 -0.28
C ASP A 401 5.73 -7.79 -0.74
N ASN A 402 4.53 -8.20 -0.34
CA ASN A 402 3.99 -9.53 -0.62
C ASN A 402 3.35 -9.61 -2.00
N ARG A 403 3.32 -8.51 -2.75
CA ARG A 403 2.76 -8.46 -4.09
C ARG A 403 3.66 -9.20 -5.05
N HIS A 404 3.05 -10.02 -5.89
CA HIS A 404 3.74 -10.66 -6.98
C HIS A 404 4.46 -9.65 -7.87
N GLN A 405 5.62 -10.02 -8.43
CA GLN A 405 6.46 -9.08 -9.18
C GLN A 405 5.86 -8.71 -10.53
N LYS A 406 5.11 -9.64 -11.14
CA LYS A 406 4.34 -9.39 -12.35
C LYS A 406 3.01 -8.75 -11.95
N ASN A 407 2.60 -7.68 -12.64
CA ASN A 407 1.30 -7.02 -12.50
C ASN A 407 1.09 -6.21 -11.20
N ARG A 408 2.13 -5.50 -10.72
CA ARG A 408 1.98 -4.54 -9.62
C ARG A 408 1.21 -3.30 -10.11
N MET A 409 0.09 -3.00 -9.47
CA MET A 409 -0.75 -1.84 -9.80
C MET A 409 -0.24 -0.56 -9.15
N ASP A 410 0.08 -0.60 -7.85
CA ASP A 410 0.57 0.57 -7.14
C ASP A 410 2.06 0.78 -7.38
N ILE A 411 2.42 2.00 -7.78
CA ILE A 411 3.80 2.43 -7.87
C ILE A 411 4.28 2.85 -6.48
N ILE A 412 5.39 2.26 -6.01
CA ILE A 412 5.91 2.49 -4.67
C ILE A 412 7.41 2.73 -4.71
N ASN A 413 7.84 3.95 -4.39
CA ASN A 413 9.23 4.25 -4.09
C ASN A 413 9.49 4.05 -2.60
N PHE A 414 10.50 3.25 -2.23
CA PHE A 414 10.78 2.89 -0.83
C PHE A 414 11.81 3.80 -0.14
N ASN A 415 12.38 4.75 -0.86
CA ASN A 415 13.44 5.62 -0.35
C ASN A 415 12.98 6.43 0.87
N LEU A 416 13.66 6.24 2.01
CA LEU A 416 13.45 7.03 3.23
C LEU A 416 13.81 8.50 3.01
N LEU A 417 15.00 8.73 2.44
CA LEU A 417 15.46 10.03 2.00
C LEU A 417 15.31 10.09 0.48
N SER A 418 14.49 11.02 0.02
CA SER A 418 14.13 11.26 -1.37
C SER A 418 14.02 12.76 -1.63
N PRO A 419 13.98 13.21 -2.89
CA PRO A 419 13.67 14.60 -3.21
C PRO A 419 12.42 15.13 -2.51
N TYR A 420 11.35 14.32 -2.40
CA TYR A 420 10.13 14.69 -1.66
C TYR A 420 10.42 15.05 -0.20
N THR A 421 11.11 14.17 0.54
CA THR A 421 11.40 14.40 1.95
C THR A 421 12.44 15.50 2.15
N ILE A 422 13.48 15.55 1.31
CA ILE A 422 14.59 16.50 1.47
C ILE A 422 14.17 17.90 1.03
N HIS A 423 13.23 18.03 0.07
CA HIS A 423 12.59 19.30 -0.23
C HIS A 423 11.89 19.87 1.01
N LYS A 424 11.07 19.07 1.70
CA LYS A 424 10.44 19.49 2.96
C LYS A 424 11.45 19.79 4.07
N VAL A 425 12.53 19.02 4.18
CA VAL A 425 13.63 19.32 5.12
C VAL A 425 14.28 20.67 4.79
N SER A 426 14.53 20.98 3.52
CA SER A 426 15.14 22.24 3.09
C SER A 426 14.23 23.44 3.40
N GLU A 427 12.93 23.34 3.11
CA GLU A 427 11.95 24.37 3.47
C GLU A 427 11.80 24.51 4.99
N GLY A 428 11.71 23.40 5.72
CA GLY A 428 11.71 23.38 7.18
C GLY A 428 12.95 24.08 7.77
N LEU A 429 14.13 23.84 7.21
CA LEU A 429 15.37 24.51 7.63
C LEU A 429 15.29 26.03 7.41
N LYS A 430 14.76 26.47 6.26
CA LYS A 430 14.52 27.91 6.01
C LYS A 430 13.58 28.49 7.07
N TYR A 431 12.46 27.84 7.37
CA TYR A 431 11.53 28.31 8.40
C TYR A 431 12.17 28.41 9.78
N LEU A 432 12.97 27.42 10.22
CA LEU A 432 13.65 27.48 11.52
C LEU A 432 14.65 28.65 11.58
N ASN A 433 15.40 28.90 10.50
CA ASN A 433 16.31 30.04 10.43
C ASN A 433 15.55 31.38 10.43
N THR A 434 14.45 31.49 9.68
CA THR A 434 13.60 32.69 9.68
C THR A 434 13.01 32.97 11.06
N ILE A 435 12.61 31.94 11.82
CA ILE A 435 12.14 32.11 13.20
C ILE A 435 13.24 32.71 14.08
N LEU A 436 14.49 32.24 13.97
CA LEU A 436 15.63 32.81 14.70
C LEU A 436 15.93 34.25 14.29
N GLU A 437 15.87 34.55 12.99
CA GLU A 437 16.12 35.89 12.46
C GLU A 437 15.07 36.90 12.93
N LEU A 438 13.79 36.55 12.88
CA LEU A 438 12.68 37.46 13.20
C LEU A 438 12.41 37.59 14.70
N SER A 439 12.41 36.47 15.43
CA SER A 439 12.03 36.44 16.85
C SER A 439 13.23 36.56 17.79
N GLY A 440 14.45 36.43 17.26
CA GLY A 440 15.71 36.44 18.00
C GLY A 440 15.93 35.18 18.84
N ASP A 441 17.20 34.83 19.09
CA ASP A 441 17.60 33.67 19.90
C ASP A 441 17.43 33.88 21.42
N LYS A 442 16.47 34.71 21.85
CA LYS A 442 16.24 35.04 23.27
C LYS A 442 14.98 34.38 23.85
N LEU A 443 14.08 33.89 23.01
CA LEU A 443 12.85 33.22 23.46
C LEU A 443 13.15 31.76 23.84
N GLU A 444 12.48 31.27 24.87
CA GLU A 444 12.53 29.86 25.28
C GLU A 444 11.57 28.98 24.45
N GLU A 445 10.49 29.57 23.95
CA GLU A 445 9.45 28.90 23.15
C GLU A 445 9.02 29.77 21.97
N TYR A 446 8.75 29.13 20.84
CA TYR A 446 8.26 29.75 19.61
C TYR A 446 6.94 29.08 19.20
N ASN A 447 5.94 29.86 18.81
CA ASN A 447 4.65 29.34 18.33
C ASN A 447 4.68 29.18 16.80
N TYR A 448 4.19 28.06 16.30
CA TYR A 448 4.05 27.77 14.87
C TYR A 448 2.81 26.93 14.61
N LYS A 449 1.82 27.47 13.89
CA LYS A 449 0.57 26.77 13.48
C LYS A 449 -0.04 25.92 14.62
N ASP A 450 -0.37 26.57 15.73
CA ASP A 450 -0.93 25.94 16.94
C ASP A 450 -0.04 24.86 17.59
N MET A 451 1.26 24.86 17.30
CA MET A 451 2.25 24.06 17.99
C MET A 451 3.31 24.94 18.65
N VAL A 452 4.03 24.36 19.61
CA VAL A 452 5.10 25.01 20.35
C VAL A 452 6.44 24.34 20.03
N VAL A 453 7.42 25.13 19.62
CA VAL A 453 8.80 24.69 19.40
C VAL A 453 9.68 25.28 20.49
N LYS A 454 10.29 24.43 21.33
CA LYS A 454 11.27 24.90 22.34
C LYS A 454 12.57 25.33 21.67
N LYS A 455 13.27 26.32 22.23
CA LYS A 455 14.57 26.80 21.73
C LYS A 455 15.58 25.69 21.47
N SER A 456 15.72 24.75 22.41
CA SER A 456 16.60 23.59 22.25
C SER A 456 16.18 22.68 21.10
N SER A 457 14.87 22.54 20.85
CA SER A 457 14.32 21.73 19.75
C SER A 457 14.53 22.41 18.40
N LEU A 458 14.40 23.73 18.34
CA LEU A 458 14.67 24.53 17.14
C LEU A 458 16.14 24.38 16.69
N HIS A 459 17.10 24.61 17.60
CA HIS A 459 18.54 24.50 17.30
C HIS A 459 18.93 23.08 16.89
N ASN A 460 18.38 22.07 17.58
CA ASN A 460 18.59 20.68 17.19
C ASN A 460 17.98 20.37 15.82
N GLY A 461 16.80 20.92 15.50
CA GLY A 461 16.17 20.80 14.18
C GLY A 461 17.06 21.33 13.07
N ILE A 462 17.61 22.54 13.23
CA ILE A 462 18.56 23.15 12.29
C ILE A 462 19.77 22.24 12.07
N LYS A 463 20.35 21.72 13.16
CA LYS A 463 21.49 20.79 13.08
C LYS A 463 21.12 19.51 12.32
N MET A 464 20.01 18.87 12.67
CA MET A 464 19.58 17.60 12.07
C MET A 464 19.24 17.76 10.58
N TYR A 465 18.59 18.86 10.19
CA TYR A 465 18.26 19.14 8.80
C TYR A 465 19.52 19.42 7.95
N ASN A 466 20.50 20.16 8.47
CA ASN A 466 21.79 20.30 7.79
C ASN A 466 22.51 18.96 7.59
N ILE A 467 22.53 18.09 8.60
CA ILE A 467 23.15 16.75 8.49
C ILE A 467 22.48 15.93 7.39
N VAL A 468 21.15 15.87 7.36
CA VAL A 468 20.46 15.00 6.40
C VAL A 468 20.51 15.55 4.97
N ILE A 469 20.53 16.88 4.78
CA ILE A 469 20.74 17.50 3.46
C ILE A 469 22.13 17.11 2.92
N ASN A 470 23.20 17.32 3.70
CA ASN A 470 24.56 16.94 3.33
C ASN A 470 24.66 15.43 3.02
N LYS A 471 24.03 14.58 3.85
CA LYS A 471 24.00 13.13 3.65
C LYS A 471 23.32 12.75 2.33
N PHE A 472 22.20 13.39 1.98
CA PHE A 472 21.47 13.09 0.75
C PHE A 472 22.25 13.59 -0.48
N LEU A 473 22.59 14.88 -0.52
CA LEU A 473 23.27 15.50 -1.66
C LEU A 473 24.61 14.85 -1.97
N GLY A 474 25.39 14.56 -0.93
CA GLY A 474 26.65 13.83 -1.08
C GLY A 474 26.49 12.42 -1.64
N ASN A 475 25.45 11.70 -1.22
CA ASN A 475 25.18 10.38 -1.79
C ASN A 475 24.74 10.47 -3.25
N SER A 476 23.95 11.50 -3.61
CA SER A 476 23.52 11.76 -4.99
C SER A 476 24.68 12.14 -5.90
N ILE A 477 25.66 12.95 -5.45
CA ILE A 477 26.82 13.29 -6.28
C ILE A 477 27.82 12.13 -6.40
N ILE A 478 28.04 11.36 -5.33
CA ILE A 478 28.92 10.19 -5.33
C ILE A 478 28.43 9.12 -6.31
N SER A 479 27.12 8.82 -6.32
CA SER A 479 26.56 7.79 -7.21
C SER A 479 26.74 8.09 -8.70
N ARG A 480 26.98 9.35 -9.07
CA ARG A 480 27.26 9.75 -10.45
C ARG A 480 28.68 9.43 -10.91
N VAL A 481 29.62 9.29 -9.97
CA VAL A 481 31.07 9.15 -10.24
C VAL A 481 31.65 7.80 -9.80
N GLU A 482 31.01 7.08 -8.88
CA GLU A 482 31.57 5.89 -8.19
C GLU A 482 32.07 4.79 -9.13
N ASP A 483 31.37 4.58 -10.25
CA ASP A 483 31.66 3.53 -11.24
C ASP A 483 32.21 4.09 -12.56
N LYS A 484 32.67 5.35 -12.58
CA LYS A 484 33.16 6.00 -13.80
C LYS A 484 34.65 6.27 -13.72
N ASN A 485 35.36 6.01 -14.82
CA ASN A 485 36.77 6.40 -14.95
C ASN A 485 36.84 7.85 -15.46
N ILE A 486 37.18 8.78 -14.57
CA ILE A 486 37.21 10.22 -14.83
C ILE A 486 38.68 10.66 -14.85
N LYS A 487 39.14 11.25 -15.96
CA LYS A 487 40.54 11.64 -16.17
C LYS A 487 40.78 13.14 -16.09
N THR A 488 39.77 13.94 -16.41
CA THR A 488 39.87 15.41 -16.48
C THR A 488 38.70 16.10 -15.77
N ILE A 489 38.90 17.35 -15.35
CA ILE A 489 37.84 18.14 -14.71
C ILE A 489 36.63 18.34 -15.65
N ASP A 490 36.88 18.43 -16.95
CA ASP A 490 35.82 18.57 -17.95
C ASP A 490 34.99 17.29 -18.10
N GLU A 491 35.61 16.11 -17.98
CA GLU A 491 34.86 14.85 -17.92
C GLU A 491 33.98 14.78 -16.67
N LEU A 492 34.46 15.25 -15.52
CA LEU A 492 33.66 15.34 -14.29
C LEU A 492 32.45 16.24 -14.50
N ARG A 493 32.66 17.47 -14.98
CA ARG A 493 31.60 18.44 -15.26
C ARG A 493 30.57 17.89 -16.25
N LYS A 494 31.03 17.18 -17.29
CA LYS A 494 30.15 16.53 -18.26
C LYS A 494 29.27 15.44 -17.64
N ILE A 495 29.81 14.64 -16.72
CA ILE A 495 29.06 13.59 -16.00
C ILE A 495 28.01 14.17 -15.06
N LEU A 496 28.33 15.29 -14.43
CA LEU A 496 27.46 15.96 -13.47
C LEU A 496 26.39 16.83 -14.14
N LYS A 497 26.56 17.19 -15.42
CA LYS A 497 25.58 17.99 -16.14
C LYS A 497 24.19 17.32 -16.16
N PRO A 498 23.11 18.00 -15.73
CA PRO A 498 21.72 17.52 -15.88
C PRO A 498 21.37 17.21 -17.33
N THR A 499 20.56 16.17 -17.54
CA THR A 499 20.14 15.73 -18.89
C THR A 499 18.85 16.37 -19.35
N SER A 500 18.04 16.88 -18.43
CA SER A 500 16.77 17.54 -18.72
C SER A 500 16.42 18.61 -17.67
N SER A 501 15.43 19.45 -17.96
CA SER A 501 14.89 20.43 -17.02
C SER A 501 13.77 19.86 -16.12
N ILE A 502 13.26 18.67 -16.45
CA ILE A 502 12.25 17.97 -15.66
C ILE A 502 12.91 17.41 -14.40
N GLY A 503 12.24 17.50 -13.25
CA GLY A 503 12.82 17.15 -11.95
C GLY A 503 13.13 18.34 -11.05
N LYS A 504 13.23 19.55 -11.61
CA LYS A 504 13.44 20.79 -10.84
C LYS A 504 12.22 21.17 -10.00
N GLY A 505 12.46 21.89 -8.90
CA GLY A 505 11.42 22.45 -8.04
C GLY A 505 10.75 21.45 -7.08
N LYS A 506 9.43 21.57 -6.93
CA LYS A 506 8.66 20.85 -5.89
C LYS A 506 8.45 19.38 -6.25
N TRP A 507 8.68 18.52 -5.27
CA TRP A 507 8.34 17.10 -5.31
C TRP A 507 7.13 16.79 -4.43
N ILE A 508 6.38 15.76 -4.85
CA ILE A 508 5.15 15.33 -4.19
C ILE A 508 5.13 13.80 -4.06
N ASP A 509 4.29 13.32 -3.14
CA ASP A 509 4.00 11.90 -2.95
C ASP A 509 2.55 11.61 -3.37
N VAL A 510 2.40 11.00 -4.53
CA VAL A 510 1.12 10.59 -5.11
C VAL A 510 0.81 9.17 -4.60
N SER A 511 0.69 9.04 -3.28
CA SER A 511 0.43 7.80 -2.55
C SER A 511 1.35 6.63 -2.93
N GLY A 512 2.66 6.81 -2.83
CA GLY A 512 3.66 5.80 -3.17
C GLY A 512 4.62 6.25 -4.27
N LEU A 513 4.08 6.90 -5.31
CA LEU A 513 4.84 7.50 -6.41
C LEU A 513 5.40 8.86 -5.97
N LEU A 514 6.72 8.89 -5.77
CA LEU A 514 7.48 10.11 -5.55
C LEU A 514 7.88 10.69 -6.91
N CYS A 515 7.42 11.89 -7.21
CA CYS A 515 7.69 12.52 -8.51
C CYS A 515 7.77 14.05 -8.41
N PRO A 516 8.45 14.71 -9.37
CA PRO A 516 8.39 16.15 -9.49
C PRO A 516 7.00 16.58 -9.96
N ILE A 517 6.49 17.68 -9.39
CA ILE A 517 5.17 18.21 -9.75
C ILE A 517 5.07 18.57 -11.24
N SER A 518 6.19 18.95 -11.86
CA SER A 518 6.26 19.27 -13.28
C SER A 518 5.98 18.06 -14.18
N ALA A 519 6.50 16.87 -13.84
CA ALA A 519 6.20 15.65 -14.59
C ALA A 519 4.73 15.24 -14.43
N LEU A 520 4.18 15.36 -13.21
CA LEU A 520 2.77 15.08 -12.99
C LEU A 520 1.87 16.07 -13.75
N ASN A 521 2.20 17.36 -13.76
CA ASN A 521 1.44 18.36 -14.50
C ASN A 521 1.45 18.10 -16.00
N LEU A 522 2.57 17.65 -16.58
CA LEU A 522 2.60 17.24 -17.99
C LEU A 522 1.65 16.08 -18.26
N PHE A 523 1.60 15.08 -17.38
CA PHE A 523 0.62 14.01 -17.47
C PHE A 523 -0.82 14.54 -17.37
N VAL A 524 -1.10 15.39 -16.38
CA VAL A 524 -2.43 16.03 -16.22
C VAL A 524 -2.81 16.78 -17.50
N ASP A 525 -1.91 17.56 -18.08
CA ASP A 525 -2.16 18.31 -19.30
C ASP A 525 -2.47 17.38 -20.49
N LYS A 526 -1.81 16.22 -20.61
CA LYS A 526 -2.12 15.23 -21.65
C LYS A 526 -3.52 14.65 -21.50
N VAL A 527 -3.95 14.36 -20.26
CA VAL A 527 -5.33 13.90 -19.99
C VAL A 527 -6.34 15.01 -20.31
N GLU A 528 -6.08 16.24 -19.84
CA GLU A 528 -6.97 17.39 -20.09
C GLU A 528 -7.08 17.76 -21.58
N LYS A 529 -6.08 17.40 -22.40
CA LYS A 529 -6.07 17.55 -23.87
C LYS A 529 -6.61 16.34 -24.64
N LEU A 530 -7.08 15.30 -23.94
CA LEU A 530 -7.60 14.07 -24.54
C LEU A 530 -6.55 13.29 -25.36
N GLU A 531 -5.26 13.44 -25.02
CA GLU A 531 -4.16 12.68 -25.62
C GLU A 531 -4.07 11.27 -25.01
N VAL A 532 -4.45 11.12 -23.75
CA VAL A 532 -4.59 9.86 -23.01
C VAL A 532 -6.05 9.41 -23.11
N LYS A 533 -6.33 8.20 -23.60
CA LYS A 533 -7.69 7.79 -23.98
C LYS A 533 -8.27 6.69 -23.11
N THR A 534 -7.43 5.80 -22.59
CA THR A 534 -7.85 4.67 -21.75
C THR A 534 -7.17 4.67 -20.38
N ILE A 535 -7.65 3.81 -19.48
CA ILE A 535 -7.01 3.59 -18.18
C ILE A 535 -5.61 3.00 -18.34
N GLU A 536 -5.41 2.13 -19.32
CA GLU A 536 -4.10 1.55 -19.62
C GLU A 536 -3.10 2.64 -20.00
N ASP A 537 -3.51 3.63 -20.82
CA ASP A 537 -2.66 4.79 -21.16
C ASP A 537 -2.30 5.59 -19.89
N VAL A 538 -3.25 5.78 -18.96
CA VAL A 538 -3.00 6.46 -17.66
C VAL A 538 -1.96 5.71 -16.83
N ILE A 539 -2.10 4.38 -16.75
CA ILE A 539 -1.16 3.52 -16.01
C ILE A 539 0.23 3.62 -16.64
N ASP A 540 0.32 3.58 -17.96
CA ASP A 540 1.60 3.67 -18.69
C ASP A 540 2.29 5.01 -18.48
N GLU A 541 1.57 6.13 -18.55
CA GLU A 541 2.12 7.47 -18.29
C GLU A 541 2.65 7.61 -16.86
N LEU A 542 1.91 7.10 -15.86
CA LEU A 542 2.37 7.10 -14.46
C LEU A 542 3.63 6.22 -14.27
N ASN A 543 3.69 5.07 -14.94
CA ASN A 543 4.88 4.22 -14.94
C ASN A 543 6.07 4.89 -15.63
N GLN A 544 5.85 5.64 -16.72
CA GLN A 544 6.90 6.42 -17.37
C GLN A 544 7.49 7.46 -16.42
N ILE A 545 6.67 8.15 -15.62
CA ILE A 545 7.18 9.09 -14.60
C ILE A 545 8.11 8.35 -13.61
N ASN A 546 7.69 7.18 -13.13
CA ASN A 546 8.49 6.37 -12.21
C ASN A 546 9.80 5.84 -12.82
N ASN A 547 9.77 5.43 -14.09
CA ASN A 547 10.95 4.92 -14.80
C ASN A 547 12.05 5.97 -14.95
N HIS A 548 11.69 7.25 -14.94
CA HIS A 548 12.63 8.38 -14.97
C HIS A 548 13.00 8.91 -13.57
N TYR A 549 12.58 8.24 -12.49
CA TYR A 549 12.76 8.71 -11.10
C TYR A 549 14.21 9.15 -10.80
N TYR A 550 15.21 8.33 -11.13
CA TYR A 550 16.62 8.65 -10.83
C TYR A 550 17.19 9.79 -11.68
N GLU A 551 16.69 9.97 -12.91
CA GLU A 551 17.04 11.13 -13.73
C GLU A 551 16.49 12.41 -13.09
N TYR A 552 15.21 12.40 -12.75
CA TYR A 552 14.55 13.54 -12.12
C TYR A 552 15.17 13.86 -10.75
N GLU A 553 15.49 12.85 -9.95
CA GLU A 553 16.19 13.02 -8.67
C GLU A 553 17.52 13.74 -8.88
N TRP A 554 18.30 13.38 -9.91
CA TRP A 554 19.57 14.04 -10.18
C TRP A 554 19.38 15.52 -10.57
N ASN A 555 18.45 15.81 -11.47
CA ASN A 555 18.16 17.18 -11.89
C ASN A 555 17.71 18.06 -10.71
N TRP A 556 16.95 17.48 -9.77
CA TRP A 556 16.57 18.13 -8.52
C TRP A 556 17.76 18.34 -7.57
N ALA A 557 18.58 17.30 -7.39
CA ALA A 557 19.73 17.36 -6.50
C ALA A 557 20.74 18.42 -6.94
N VAL A 558 20.95 18.62 -8.24
CA VAL A 558 21.80 19.69 -8.77
C VAL A 558 21.32 21.07 -8.34
N GLU A 559 20.03 21.39 -8.51
CA GLU A 559 19.46 22.67 -8.07
C GLU A 559 19.67 22.92 -6.56
N LEU A 560 19.47 21.87 -5.75
CA LEU A 560 19.70 21.98 -4.31
C LEU A 560 21.19 22.06 -3.95
N ILE A 561 22.08 21.36 -4.65
CA ILE A 561 23.55 21.47 -4.45
C ILE A 561 24.01 22.90 -4.72
N GLU A 562 23.59 23.47 -5.84
CA GLU A 562 24.03 24.81 -6.25
C GLU A 562 23.58 25.87 -5.23
N SER A 563 22.34 25.78 -4.76
CA SER A 563 21.81 26.70 -3.74
C SER A 563 22.36 26.47 -2.33
N PHE A 564 22.55 25.21 -1.91
CA PHE A 564 22.99 24.85 -0.56
C PHE A 564 24.50 25.09 -0.36
N TYR A 565 25.34 24.68 -1.30
CA TYR A 565 26.79 24.88 -1.24
C TYR A 565 27.25 26.20 -1.86
N LYS A 566 26.36 26.95 -2.52
CA LYS A 566 26.65 28.21 -3.22
C LYS A 566 27.73 28.05 -4.30
N ILE A 567 27.64 26.95 -5.06
CA ILE A 567 28.50 26.63 -6.20
C ILE A 567 27.66 26.50 -7.47
N LYS A 568 28.30 26.42 -8.63
CA LYS A 568 27.65 25.98 -9.87
C LYS A 568 28.22 24.64 -10.30
N ILE A 569 27.38 23.67 -10.65
CA ILE A 569 27.83 22.35 -11.10
C ILE A 569 28.64 22.44 -12.39
N GLU A 570 28.33 23.40 -13.26
CA GLU A 570 29.06 23.62 -14.52
C GLU A 570 30.49 24.10 -14.30
N GLU A 571 30.75 24.81 -13.19
CA GLU A 571 32.04 25.41 -12.86
C GLU A 571 32.76 24.63 -11.75
N ILE A 572 32.18 23.54 -11.22
CA ILE A 572 32.66 22.81 -10.05
C ILE A 572 34.14 22.47 -10.15
N THR A 573 34.88 22.73 -9.08
CA THR A 573 36.30 22.40 -8.97
C THR A 573 36.51 21.06 -8.26
N GLN A 574 37.74 20.53 -8.33
CA GLN A 574 38.10 19.34 -7.55
C GLN A 574 37.94 19.58 -6.05
N GLU A 575 38.29 20.79 -5.58
CA GLU A 575 38.20 21.17 -4.18
C GLU A 575 36.74 21.23 -3.70
N ASP A 576 35.85 21.84 -4.48
CA ASP A 576 34.41 21.87 -4.18
C ASP A 576 33.84 20.45 -4.05
N PHE A 577 34.17 19.57 -5.00
CA PHE A 577 33.71 18.19 -4.98
C PHE A 577 34.22 17.45 -3.74
N ILE A 578 35.51 17.59 -3.42
CA ILE A 578 36.12 16.96 -2.23
C ILE A 578 35.47 17.50 -0.95
N ASN A 579 35.15 18.78 -0.88
CA ASN A 579 34.47 19.38 0.26
C ASN A 579 33.06 18.80 0.47
N ILE A 580 32.27 18.67 -0.60
CA ILE A 580 30.94 18.01 -0.53
C ILE A 580 31.09 16.56 -0.03
N VAL A 581 32.06 15.79 -0.52
CA VAL A 581 32.30 14.42 -0.07
C VAL A 581 32.75 14.37 1.38
N ASN A 582 33.54 15.34 1.85
CA ASN A 582 33.94 15.43 3.26
C ASN A 582 32.75 15.74 4.17
N ASP A 583 31.90 16.69 3.80
CA ASP A 583 30.69 17.06 4.55
C ASP A 583 29.68 15.91 4.59
N TRP A 584 29.53 15.20 3.47
CA TRP A 584 28.78 13.96 3.38
C TRP A 584 29.31 12.90 4.34
N ARG A 585 30.62 12.62 4.29
CA ARG A 585 31.26 11.60 5.13
C ARG A 585 31.05 11.92 6.60
N LYS A 586 31.27 13.17 7.01
CA LYS A 586 31.01 13.64 8.37
C LYS A 586 29.55 13.44 8.77
N SER A 587 28.62 13.86 7.91
CA SER A 587 27.18 13.79 8.17
C SER A 587 26.66 12.35 8.30
N VAL A 588 27.15 11.44 7.46
CA VAL A 588 26.83 10.00 7.55
C VAL A 588 27.32 9.44 8.88
N VAL A 589 28.60 9.64 9.20
CA VAL A 589 29.20 9.12 10.44
C VAL A 589 28.54 9.70 11.69
N ASP A 590 28.26 11.00 11.70
CA ASP A 590 27.59 11.66 12.82
C ASP A 590 26.16 11.12 13.02
N LEU A 591 25.40 10.93 11.94
CA LEU A 591 24.06 10.36 12.02
C LEU A 591 24.08 8.90 12.48
N ASP A 592 25.00 8.09 11.96
CA ASP A 592 25.13 6.69 12.34
C ASP A 592 25.58 6.53 13.80
N LYS A 593 26.45 7.41 14.31
CA LYS A 593 26.77 7.48 15.75
C LYS A 593 25.55 7.82 16.60
N MET A 594 24.68 8.71 16.12
CA MET A 594 23.41 9.01 16.80
C MET A 594 22.46 7.81 16.78
N LEU A 595 22.36 7.09 15.66
CA LEU A 595 21.58 5.85 15.54
C LEU A 595 22.11 4.76 16.46
N TYR A 596 23.43 4.59 16.54
CA TYR A 596 24.07 3.65 17.47
C TYR A 596 23.70 3.97 18.93
N LYS A 597 23.77 5.25 19.32
CA LYS A 597 23.36 5.70 20.65
C LYS A 597 21.86 5.53 20.91
N ASP A 598 21.03 5.63 19.89
CA ASP A 598 19.59 5.37 20.03
C ASP A 598 19.33 3.86 20.18
N ALA A 599 20.05 3.02 19.42
CA ALA A 599 20.00 1.56 19.54
C ALA A 599 20.39 1.08 20.94
N SER A 600 21.40 1.70 21.56
CA SER A 600 21.87 1.29 22.89
C SER A 600 20.79 1.42 23.97
N LYS A 601 19.83 2.34 23.80
CA LYS A 601 18.71 2.50 24.75
C LYS A 601 17.81 1.27 24.82
N GLU A 602 17.71 0.49 23.74
CA GLU A 602 16.95 -0.78 23.75
C GLU A 602 17.59 -1.85 24.67
N PHE A 603 18.78 -1.59 25.21
CA PHE A 603 19.57 -2.48 26.07
C PHE A 603 19.91 -1.88 27.45
N ASP A 604 19.37 -0.69 27.77
CA ASP A 604 19.56 -0.06 29.09
C ASP A 604 18.85 -0.82 30.21
N LEU A 605 19.22 -0.57 31.48
CA LEU A 605 18.69 -1.20 32.71
C LEU A 605 17.16 -1.37 32.76
N HIS A 606 16.40 -0.39 32.26
CA HIS A 606 14.94 -0.46 32.24
C HIS A 606 14.38 -1.48 31.24
N SER A 607 15.16 -1.89 30.24
CA SER A 607 14.74 -2.77 29.15
C SER A 607 14.59 -4.23 29.58
N TYR A 608 15.17 -4.61 30.73
CA TYR A 608 15.13 -5.98 31.25
C TYR A 608 14.45 -6.15 32.62
N VAL A 609 13.72 -5.13 33.09
CA VAL A 609 13.00 -5.16 34.38
C VAL A 609 12.06 -6.36 34.51
N GLY A 610 11.44 -6.78 33.40
CA GLY A 610 10.52 -7.93 33.35
C GLY A 610 11.17 -9.29 33.03
N PHE A 611 12.49 -9.37 32.91
CA PHE A 611 13.22 -10.62 32.65
C PHE A 611 13.71 -11.24 33.96
N GLY A 612 14.00 -12.55 33.97
CA GLY A 612 14.44 -13.28 35.15
C GLY A 612 13.43 -13.17 36.30
N ALA A 613 12.18 -13.56 36.04
CA ALA A 613 11.01 -13.28 36.87
C ALA A 613 11.19 -13.61 38.37
N ASP A 614 11.96 -14.66 38.69
CA ASP A 614 12.21 -15.13 40.06
C ASP A 614 13.66 -14.90 40.53
N GLY A 615 14.50 -14.31 39.68
CA GLY A 615 15.95 -14.31 39.83
C GLY A 615 16.57 -12.98 40.28
N ASP A 616 17.85 -13.05 40.61
CA ASP A 616 18.66 -11.87 40.91
C ASP A 616 19.06 -11.09 39.63
N GLU A 617 19.72 -9.94 39.78
CA GLU A 617 20.16 -9.12 38.63
C GLU A 617 21.00 -9.88 37.59
N LYS A 618 21.76 -10.90 38.01
CA LYS A 618 22.58 -11.70 37.10
C LYS A 618 21.69 -12.63 36.27
N GLU A 619 20.68 -13.24 36.89
CA GLU A 619 19.69 -14.08 36.22
C GLU A 619 18.80 -13.25 35.27
N LYS A 620 18.36 -12.05 35.69
CA LYS A 620 17.63 -11.12 34.80
C LYS A 620 18.42 -10.77 33.55
N LEU A 621 19.70 -10.43 33.73
CA LEU A 621 20.58 -10.09 32.61
C LEU A 621 20.85 -11.31 31.71
N ALA A 622 21.01 -12.50 32.29
CA ALA A 622 21.21 -13.74 31.54
C ALA A 622 19.97 -14.09 30.70
N ASP A 623 18.77 -13.99 31.29
CA ASP A 623 17.50 -14.22 30.60
C ASP A 623 17.28 -13.21 29.48
N PHE A 624 17.49 -11.92 29.75
CA PHE A 624 17.44 -10.88 28.73
C PHE A 624 18.39 -11.15 27.57
N LYS A 625 19.66 -11.50 27.85
CA LYS A 625 20.64 -11.82 26.80
C LYS A 625 20.26 -13.07 26.01
N SER A 626 19.67 -14.07 26.65
CA SER A 626 19.20 -15.29 25.97
C SER A 626 18.08 -14.99 24.97
N VAL A 627 17.15 -14.10 25.32
CA VAL A 627 15.98 -13.77 24.49
C VAL A 627 16.27 -12.68 23.46
N ARG A 628 16.98 -11.62 23.85
CA ARG A 628 17.19 -10.41 23.04
C ARG A 628 18.56 -10.35 22.38
N GLY A 629 19.49 -11.22 22.79
CA GLY A 629 20.89 -11.14 22.42
C GLY A 629 21.65 -10.10 23.23
N ALA A 630 22.97 -10.05 23.01
CA ALA A 630 23.81 -8.99 23.54
C ALA A 630 23.82 -7.80 22.57
N PHE A 631 24.12 -6.60 23.07
CA PHE A 631 24.16 -5.40 22.25
C PHE A 631 25.22 -5.51 21.15
N GLU A 632 26.38 -6.10 21.48
CA GLU A 632 27.53 -6.27 20.59
C GLU A 632 27.27 -7.29 19.46
N SER A 633 26.34 -8.23 19.67
CA SER A 633 25.95 -9.23 18.66
C SER A 633 24.64 -8.90 17.95
N ASN A 634 24.01 -7.77 18.27
CA ASN A 634 22.75 -7.37 17.66
C ASN A 634 22.95 -7.01 16.18
N SER A 635 22.15 -7.62 15.30
CA SER A 635 22.26 -7.43 13.84
C SER A 635 22.08 -5.98 13.39
N THR A 636 21.25 -5.18 14.10
CA THR A 636 21.06 -3.77 13.77
C THR A 636 22.29 -2.94 14.14
N VAL A 637 22.90 -3.24 15.30
CA VAL A 637 24.11 -2.56 15.77
C VAL A 637 25.29 -2.87 14.84
N LEU A 638 25.46 -4.14 14.48
CA LEU A 638 26.50 -4.57 13.54
C LEU A 638 26.33 -3.94 12.15
N GLU A 639 25.10 -3.84 11.64
CA GLU A 639 24.82 -3.18 10.36
C GLU A 639 25.17 -1.68 10.41
N ILE A 640 24.89 -0.99 11.52
CA ILE A 640 25.28 0.44 11.69
C ILE A 640 26.81 0.58 11.65
N LEU A 641 27.55 -0.25 12.40
CA LEU A 641 29.01 -0.21 12.41
C LEU A 641 29.61 -0.56 11.04
N SER A 642 29.05 -1.57 10.36
CA SER A 642 29.45 -1.94 9.01
C SER A 642 29.14 -0.83 8.00
N HIS A 643 27.99 -0.15 8.14
CA HIS A 643 27.62 0.98 7.30
C HIS A 643 28.61 2.14 7.48
N ILE A 644 29.03 2.46 8.71
CA ILE A 644 30.06 3.48 8.97
C ILE A 644 31.36 3.13 8.23
N ASP A 645 31.91 1.94 8.43
CA ASP A 645 33.18 1.51 7.80
C ASP A 645 33.09 1.55 6.27
N ARG A 646 32.00 1.02 5.69
CA ARG A 646 31.78 1.02 4.25
C ARG A 646 31.70 2.44 3.68
N LYS A 647 31.02 3.35 4.38
CA LYS A 647 30.86 4.74 3.91
C LYS A 647 32.13 5.57 4.10
N GLU A 648 32.92 5.31 5.15
CA GLU A 648 34.25 5.90 5.30
C GLU A 648 35.20 5.48 4.17
N LYS A 649 35.25 4.17 3.86
CA LYS A 649 36.05 3.63 2.74
C LYS A 649 35.60 4.19 1.39
N LEU A 650 34.28 4.28 1.16
CA LEU A 650 33.74 4.87 -0.06
C LEU A 650 34.15 6.33 -0.20
N GLY A 651 34.00 7.15 0.86
CA GLY A 651 34.43 8.55 0.82
C GLY A 651 35.92 8.69 0.52
N ALA A 652 36.77 7.87 1.14
CA ALA A 652 38.21 7.87 0.87
C ALA A 652 38.54 7.48 -0.58
N LYS A 653 37.88 6.43 -1.11
CA LYS A 653 38.01 5.99 -2.51
C LYS A 653 37.67 7.13 -3.48
N ILE A 654 36.50 7.77 -3.31
CA ILE A 654 36.05 8.84 -4.19
C ILE A 654 36.97 10.05 -4.12
N ILE A 655 37.42 10.45 -2.92
CA ILE A 655 38.37 11.57 -2.78
C ILE A 655 39.69 11.26 -3.49
N ALA A 656 40.21 10.04 -3.38
CA ALA A 656 41.42 9.64 -4.10
C ALA A 656 41.23 9.71 -5.62
N GLN A 657 40.13 9.15 -6.13
CA GLN A 657 39.77 9.19 -7.55
C GLN A 657 39.71 10.64 -8.08
N ILE A 658 39.08 11.56 -7.34
CA ILE A 658 38.93 12.96 -7.77
C ILE A 658 40.27 13.72 -7.73
N LYS A 659 41.17 13.39 -6.79
CA LYS A 659 42.52 13.99 -6.72
C LYS A 659 43.44 13.59 -7.88
N GLU A 660 43.20 12.44 -8.50
CA GLU A 660 43.98 11.95 -9.64
C GLU A 660 43.56 12.60 -10.97
N ILE A 661 42.44 13.33 -10.98
CA ILE A 661 41.95 14.04 -12.15
C ILE A 661 42.93 15.15 -12.54
N LYS A 662 43.23 15.28 -13.84
CA LYS A 662 44.02 16.39 -14.37
C LYS A 662 43.16 17.66 -14.47
N GLY A 663 43.74 18.77 -14.07
CA GLY A 663 43.11 20.10 -14.12
C GLY A 663 42.72 20.55 -15.51
#